data_AF-A0A4R2A2G2-F1
#
_entry.id   AF-A0A4R2A2G2-F1
#
_cell.length_a   1.000
_cell.length_b   1.000
_cell.length_c   1.000
_cell.angle_alpha   90.00
_cell.angle_beta   90.00
_cell.angle_gamma   90.00
#
_symmetry.space_group_name_H-M   'P 1'
#
loop_
_entity.id
_entity.type
_entity.pdbx_description
1 polymer ?
#
loop_
_entity_poly.entity_id
_entity_poly.type
_entity_poly.pdbx_seq_one_letter_code
_entity_poly.pdbx_strand_id
1 'polypeptide(L)'
;MNGILPAGELPVLFEADAAVIGGSFAGIACAVRLAQRGMKVVVLEPRTYLGRELTATLRPWLTIPQSIPPKLLPLPIRQALRGQEGSAEGGNYVPLHPDSLKRGLEDLLAEHGVELLYATLPIAIIHAAGEAAGLVVANKSGRQAVYSPLIVDVTETALSAALCGEPVPEYAEGDTALFKRTLEFTGVDPDADSELAVPAVIGVGSRITLRQGYLGKKHRLAEFVIAAASGNSLDADREREIEARRIGMRLAAYLMNEVPAFRKAAFTASSHELLGPFPIREEASREGSFGPEAAAASVSGVYALGTRLYRNCEVSLLDPVQAALAGERLADALIEARSPSESRHLETYELVSGAGYSSDSAQNGEIAVPAFTGSDGTGRTIRVQSQPIPLLTQVDVLVAGGGTSGACASITAAREGMDTLLLELNPGLGGTGTFGGVDSYWFGKRGGYAAQIAEEVLSMQRDIRYKGHKWNLEAKMYALLKQADEAGVRPVFNAITFGAVKRGNRVCGAVAATRWGAYAVTAQAVIDSTGDGDVAAMAGASFEYGSEKDHTVMWYSLAQFQTPGKLQNNFTSMVDVSNALDYTRAILAGRRRGSACHDHGIYVATRESRHIIGDVVMRLSDQLLHRRWPDVVNVHFSNHDVKGVSGAEWVNVGLIPPNLEIEVSYRMLLPKGLEGMLVVGKAISATHDALPAIRMQSDLENLGAVAALAAAQAVRSKQTPRSIDIRTLQHVLADKGLIPEESLTRQLAPMRYSDDELIRLVDSIETEEPLYEYSNMRMNEVYRREIPFAEICSAGPRIIPYVEKALKRAEGVKRIRLAQALAMLGSKEGVPVLVDAIMNELTGEELPIRTAEIMYVQLPPDHGAMPDVTYLLYSLAVAADPRSIPVWERVSALLRPDEEDFKDTLKGIFYYVDCVCRGAERLGDRRALPALERLRGIALFKDQQCRGGAQPDYFLERRSMLELAIGRALARCGSPDGYHILIRYLEDVRSLLAKSALLELRRLSGREDGKDARQWRRWVDTEKPYERTYPLGMQLDIERDSETLLRKALRGENV
;
A
#
# COMPACT_ATOMS: atom_id res chain seq x y z
N MET A 1 22.62 12.73 19.90
CA MET A 1 22.05 13.45 18.75
C MET A 1 20.57 13.61 19.03
N ASN A 2 20.08 14.78 19.45
CA ASN A 2 18.63 15.02 19.47
C ASN A 2 18.22 15.49 18.08
N GLY A 3 17.18 14.87 17.52
CA GLY A 3 16.63 15.31 16.25
C GLY A 3 15.72 16.52 16.46
N ILE A 4 15.75 17.51 15.57
CA ILE A 4 14.80 18.62 15.59
C ILE A 4 13.92 18.50 14.34
N LEU A 5 12.63 18.23 14.54
CA LEU A 5 11.65 18.37 13.47
C LEU A 5 11.58 19.85 13.07
N PRO A 6 11.66 20.17 11.77
CA PRO A 6 11.73 21.56 11.34
C PRO A 6 10.43 22.32 11.65
N ALA A 7 10.59 23.61 11.94
CA ALA A 7 9.48 24.56 11.90
C ALA A 7 8.97 24.69 10.46
N GLY A 8 7.69 25.03 10.28
CA GLY A 8 7.15 25.18 8.94
C GLY A 8 5.64 25.31 8.89
N GLU A 9 5.13 25.40 7.67
CA GLU A 9 3.71 25.34 7.38
C GLU A 9 3.26 23.89 7.24
N LEU A 10 2.29 23.48 8.05
CA LEU A 10 1.67 22.17 7.97
C LEU A 10 0.29 22.28 7.33
N PRO A 11 -0.07 21.38 6.39
CA PRO A 11 -1.40 21.35 5.83
C PRO A 11 -2.42 20.94 6.90
N VAL A 12 -3.57 21.61 6.92
CA VAL A 12 -4.68 21.27 7.80
C VAL A 12 -5.56 20.22 7.11
N LEU A 13 -5.65 19.04 7.72
CA LEU A 13 -6.52 17.95 7.26
C LEU A 13 -8.00 18.25 7.53
N PHE A 14 -8.29 18.59 8.79
CA PHE A 14 -9.64 18.78 9.29
C PHE A 14 -9.70 19.91 10.31
N GLU A 15 -10.85 20.58 10.35
CA GLU A 15 -11.25 21.49 11.42
C GLU A 15 -12.46 20.88 12.13
N ALA A 16 -12.31 20.57 13.41
CA ALA A 16 -13.32 19.91 14.23
C ALA A 16 -13.54 20.68 15.53
N ASP A 17 -14.71 20.50 16.14
CA ASP A 17 -14.99 21.01 17.49
C ASP A 17 -14.38 20.10 18.57
N ALA A 18 -14.20 18.81 18.24
CA ALA A 18 -13.53 17.80 19.04
C ALA A 18 -12.73 16.79 18.19
N ALA A 19 -11.56 16.40 18.68
CA ALA A 19 -10.73 15.33 18.14
C ALA A 19 -10.63 14.20 19.17
N VAL A 20 -11.07 13.00 18.81
CA VAL A 20 -10.99 11.80 19.64
C VAL A 20 -9.84 10.93 19.15
N ILE A 21 -8.86 10.66 20.00
CA ILE A 21 -7.69 9.84 19.70
C ILE A 21 -7.95 8.42 20.23
N GLY A 22 -8.02 7.45 19.31
CA GLY A 22 -8.32 6.05 19.58
C GLY A 22 -9.78 5.70 19.32
N GLY A 23 -10.00 4.67 18.50
CA GLY A 23 -11.28 4.09 18.13
C GLY A 23 -11.68 2.89 18.99
N SER A 24 -11.36 2.92 20.29
CA SER A 24 -11.88 1.97 21.28
C SER A 24 -13.39 2.13 21.47
N PHE A 25 -14.05 1.22 22.20
CA PHE A 25 -15.48 1.39 22.48
C PHE A 25 -15.76 2.68 23.27
N ALA A 26 -14.83 3.12 24.13
CA ALA A 26 -14.88 4.43 24.78
C ALA A 26 -14.81 5.58 23.77
N GLY A 27 -13.88 5.52 22.82
CA GLY A 27 -13.67 6.57 21.81
C GLY A 27 -14.87 6.72 20.87
N ILE A 28 -15.38 5.60 20.37
CA ILE A 28 -16.55 5.59 19.48
C ILE A 28 -17.77 6.15 20.22
N ALA A 29 -18.00 5.73 21.46
CA ALA A 29 -19.13 6.20 22.25
C ALA A 29 -19.02 7.70 22.56
N CYS A 30 -17.83 8.17 22.94
CA CYS A 30 -17.53 9.58 23.15
C CYS A 30 -17.78 10.40 21.89
N ALA A 31 -17.24 9.97 20.74
CA ALA A 31 -17.35 10.68 19.48
C ALA A 31 -18.80 10.80 19.00
N VAL A 32 -19.55 9.69 19.04
CA VAL A 32 -20.98 9.65 18.70
C VAL A 32 -21.78 10.57 19.63
N ARG A 33 -21.50 10.54 20.93
CA ARG A 33 -22.21 11.36 21.92
C ARG A 33 -21.97 12.86 21.72
N LEU A 34 -20.74 13.26 21.40
CA LEU A 34 -20.39 14.65 21.05
C LEU A 34 -21.10 15.07 19.74
N ALA A 35 -21.08 14.22 18.72
CA ALA A 35 -21.73 14.50 17.43
C ALA A 35 -23.27 14.62 17.56
N GLN A 36 -23.90 13.83 18.42
CA GLN A 36 -25.34 13.95 18.74
C GLN A 36 -25.74 15.31 19.34
N ARG A 37 -24.77 16.06 19.88
CA ARG A 37 -24.97 17.43 20.37
C ARG A 37 -24.61 18.49 19.33
N GLY A 38 -24.40 18.10 18.08
CA GLY A 38 -24.14 19.00 16.95
C GLY A 38 -22.68 19.41 16.76
N MET A 39 -21.75 18.78 17.49
CA MET A 39 -20.32 19.03 17.32
C MET A 39 -19.79 18.34 16.06
N LYS A 40 -18.88 19.00 15.34
CA LYS A 40 -18.04 18.36 14.32
C LYS A 40 -16.95 17.56 15.02
N VAL A 41 -16.92 16.26 14.79
CA VAL A 41 -15.98 15.35 15.48
C VAL A 41 -15.15 14.60 14.47
N VAL A 42 -13.85 14.44 14.78
CA VAL A 42 -12.95 13.56 14.05
C VAL A 42 -12.38 12.49 15.00
N VAL A 43 -12.34 11.25 14.55
CA VAL A 43 -11.70 10.12 15.23
C VAL A 43 -10.38 9.80 14.53
N LEU A 44 -9.28 9.87 15.27
CA LEU A 44 -7.95 9.48 14.83
C LEU A 44 -7.63 8.09 15.37
N GLU A 45 -7.58 7.08 14.51
CA GLU A 45 -7.26 5.70 14.89
C GLU A 45 -5.89 5.31 14.31
N PRO A 46 -4.89 4.95 15.14
CA PRO A 46 -3.60 4.49 14.64
C PRO A 46 -3.67 3.18 13.85
N ARG A 47 -4.68 2.34 14.10
CA ARG A 47 -4.92 1.08 13.38
C ARG A 47 -5.72 1.34 12.11
N THR A 48 -6.07 0.26 11.43
CA THR A 48 -6.96 0.26 10.26
C THR A 48 -8.35 -0.28 10.58
N TYR A 49 -8.72 -0.41 11.86
CA TYR A 49 -9.98 -0.97 12.33
C TYR A 49 -10.36 -0.39 13.69
N LEU A 50 -11.66 -0.41 14.01
CA LEU A 50 -12.25 0.11 15.25
C LEU A 50 -12.54 -1.01 16.27
N GLY A 51 -12.79 -0.64 17.53
CA GLY A 51 -13.22 -1.55 18.59
C GLY A 51 -12.10 -2.45 19.11
N ARG A 52 -10.92 -1.88 19.39
CA ARG A 52 -9.68 -2.57 19.76
C ARG A 52 -9.88 -3.76 20.71
N GLU A 53 -10.68 -3.58 21.75
CA GLU A 53 -10.95 -4.55 22.83
C GLU A 53 -11.51 -5.88 22.33
N LEU A 54 -12.09 -5.87 21.12
CA LEU A 54 -12.66 -7.04 20.46
C LEU A 54 -11.92 -7.36 19.16
N THR A 55 -11.60 -6.36 18.33
CA THR A 55 -11.03 -6.58 16.99
C THR A 55 -9.52 -6.81 17.04
N ALA A 56 -8.75 -5.94 17.69
CA ALA A 56 -7.29 -6.07 17.79
C ALA A 56 -6.88 -7.32 18.56
N THR A 57 -7.65 -7.64 19.59
CA THR A 57 -7.34 -8.74 20.51
C THR A 57 -7.98 -10.06 20.06
N LEU A 58 -8.66 -10.11 18.91
CA LEU A 58 -9.37 -11.30 18.40
C LEU A 58 -10.36 -11.88 19.43
N ARG A 59 -11.14 -11.00 20.05
CA ARG A 59 -12.19 -11.33 21.02
C ARG A 59 -13.58 -10.97 20.48
N PRO A 60 -14.06 -11.54 19.37
CA PRO A 60 -15.36 -11.23 18.79
C PRO A 60 -16.50 -11.86 19.62
N TRP A 61 -16.62 -11.46 20.88
CA TRP A 61 -17.75 -11.78 21.74
C TRP A 61 -17.99 -10.65 22.73
N LEU A 62 -19.25 -10.46 23.13
CA LEU A 62 -19.65 -9.49 24.14
C LEU A 62 -20.33 -10.19 25.30
N THR A 63 -19.80 -9.99 26.51
CA THR A 63 -20.50 -10.35 27.74
C THR A 63 -21.45 -9.22 28.07
N ILE A 64 -22.75 -9.51 28.18
CA ILE A 64 -23.75 -8.50 28.52
C ILE A 64 -23.98 -8.55 30.04
N PRO A 65 -23.70 -7.47 30.79
CA PRO A 65 -24.00 -7.42 32.21
C PRO A 65 -25.51 -7.54 32.43
N GLN A 66 -25.95 -8.49 33.26
CA GLN A 66 -27.37 -8.65 33.61
C GLN A 66 -27.94 -7.42 34.31
N SER A 67 -27.08 -6.59 34.91
CA SER A 67 -27.42 -5.35 35.59
C SER A 67 -27.83 -4.21 34.67
N ILE A 68 -27.57 -4.28 33.36
CA ILE A 68 -27.86 -3.21 32.40
C ILE A 68 -28.94 -3.66 31.42
N PRO A 69 -30.15 -3.06 31.44
CA PRO A 69 -31.19 -3.33 30.46
C PRO A 69 -30.68 -3.10 29.03
N PRO A 70 -31.04 -3.93 28.02
CA PRO A 70 -30.56 -3.80 26.65
C PRO A 70 -30.77 -2.42 26.01
N LYS A 71 -31.84 -1.71 26.40
CA LYS A 71 -32.16 -0.35 25.92
C LYS A 71 -31.20 0.72 26.47
N LEU A 72 -30.54 0.45 27.60
CA LEU A 72 -29.58 1.35 28.25
C LEU A 72 -28.14 1.01 27.87
N LEU A 73 -27.91 0.02 27.00
CA LEU A 73 -26.58 -0.22 26.46
C LEU A 73 -26.13 0.94 25.56
N PRO A 74 -24.86 1.36 25.65
CA PRO A 74 -24.28 2.36 24.75
C PRO A 74 -24.50 2.02 23.28
N LEU A 75 -24.61 3.05 22.43
CA LEU A 75 -24.88 2.86 20.99
C LEU A 75 -23.87 1.93 20.29
N PRO A 76 -22.54 2.05 20.51
CA PRO A 76 -21.58 1.13 19.90
C PRO A 76 -21.80 -0.33 20.28
N ILE A 77 -22.25 -0.60 21.51
CA ILE A 77 -22.57 -1.96 21.98
C ILE A 77 -23.83 -2.47 21.28
N ARG A 78 -24.89 -1.66 21.20
CA ARG A 78 -26.12 -2.03 20.49
C ARG A 78 -25.85 -2.28 19.00
N GLN A 79 -24.99 -1.47 18.38
CA GLN A 79 -24.58 -1.64 17.01
C GLN A 79 -23.78 -2.94 16.81
N ALA A 80 -22.82 -3.24 17.70
CA ALA A 80 -22.06 -4.49 17.66
C ALA A 80 -22.96 -5.75 17.76
N LEU A 81 -24.03 -5.67 18.55
CA LEU A 81 -25.01 -6.75 18.72
C LEU A 81 -26.04 -6.85 17.59
N ARG A 82 -26.13 -5.85 16.70
CA ARG A 82 -27.15 -5.80 15.65
C ARG A 82 -26.94 -6.94 14.65
N GLY A 83 -27.99 -7.74 14.44
CA GLY A 83 -27.96 -8.86 13.50
C GLY A 83 -27.14 -10.07 13.98
N GLN A 84 -26.73 -10.10 15.24
CA GLN A 84 -26.04 -11.24 15.86
C GLN A 84 -27.08 -12.18 16.49
N GLU A 85 -26.93 -13.50 16.30
CA GLU A 85 -27.89 -14.49 16.78
C GLU A 85 -27.45 -15.11 18.12
N GLY A 86 -28.35 -15.05 19.12
CA GLY A 86 -28.33 -15.88 20.33
C GLY A 86 -27.17 -15.69 21.30
N SER A 87 -27.39 -16.04 22.56
CA SER A 87 -26.28 -16.27 23.50
C SER A 87 -25.59 -17.59 23.15
N ALA A 88 -24.28 -17.68 23.38
CA ALA A 88 -23.58 -18.97 23.29
C ALA A 88 -24.25 -20.01 24.21
N GLU A 89 -24.33 -21.26 23.79
CA GLU A 89 -24.95 -22.32 24.60
C GLU A 89 -24.25 -22.42 25.96
N GLY A 90 -25.01 -22.20 27.04
CA GLY A 90 -24.52 -22.24 28.43
C GLY A 90 -23.69 -21.02 28.88
N GLY A 91 -23.60 -19.95 28.09
CA GLY A 91 -22.79 -18.76 28.40
C GLY A 91 -23.60 -17.44 28.52
N ASN A 92 -23.08 -16.47 29.28
CA ASN A 92 -23.61 -15.10 29.39
C ASN A 92 -22.98 -14.12 28.38
N TYR A 93 -22.66 -14.60 27.17
CA TYR A 93 -22.04 -13.79 26.12
C TYR A 93 -22.61 -14.10 24.73
N VAL A 94 -22.50 -13.13 23.83
CA VAL A 94 -22.94 -13.18 22.44
C VAL A 94 -21.71 -13.24 21.54
N PRO A 95 -21.47 -14.34 20.80
CA PRO A 95 -20.47 -14.38 19.74
C PRO A 95 -20.81 -13.37 18.64
N LEU A 96 -19.81 -12.68 18.12
CA LEU A 96 -19.97 -11.66 17.10
C LEU A 96 -19.35 -12.13 15.79
N HIS A 97 -20.01 -11.80 14.69
CA HIS A 97 -19.42 -11.88 13.36
C HIS A 97 -18.38 -10.76 13.16
N PRO A 98 -17.08 -11.05 12.92
CA PRO A 98 -16.02 -10.03 12.85
C PRO A 98 -16.21 -8.95 11.78
N ASP A 99 -16.58 -9.34 10.54
CA ASP A 99 -16.88 -8.37 9.48
C ASP A 99 -18.01 -7.40 9.88
N SER A 100 -19.16 -7.94 10.30
CA SER A 100 -20.30 -7.15 10.77
C SER A 100 -19.95 -6.22 11.93
N LEU A 101 -19.08 -6.66 12.85
CA LEU A 101 -18.60 -5.81 13.94
C LEU A 101 -17.79 -4.62 13.40
N LYS A 102 -16.77 -4.86 12.57
CA LYS A 102 -15.91 -3.80 12.02
C LYS A 102 -16.73 -2.80 11.21
N ARG A 103 -17.54 -3.28 10.27
CA ARG A 103 -18.41 -2.44 9.43
C ARG A 103 -19.47 -1.71 10.24
N GLY A 104 -20.10 -2.38 11.18
CA GLY A 104 -21.13 -1.79 12.02
C GLY A 104 -20.62 -0.58 12.82
N LEU A 105 -19.40 -0.66 13.35
CA LEU A 105 -18.76 0.46 14.06
C LEU A 105 -18.40 1.63 13.12
N GLU A 106 -17.93 1.34 11.91
CA GLU A 106 -17.70 2.38 10.89
C GLU A 106 -19.00 3.07 10.45
N ASP A 107 -20.04 2.26 10.17
CA ASP A 107 -21.35 2.76 9.77
C ASP A 107 -21.94 3.65 10.87
N LEU A 108 -21.77 3.29 12.15
CA LEU A 108 -22.21 4.11 13.27
C LEU A 108 -21.56 5.50 13.29
N LEU A 109 -20.25 5.59 13.05
CA LEU A 109 -19.56 6.88 12.96
C LEU A 109 -20.07 7.69 11.76
N ALA A 110 -20.17 7.07 10.59
CA ALA A 110 -20.64 7.72 9.37
C ALA A 110 -22.10 8.22 9.48
N GLU A 111 -23.00 7.43 10.08
CA GLU A 111 -24.41 7.79 10.33
C GLU A 111 -24.56 9.05 11.21
N HIS A 112 -23.56 9.34 12.06
CA HIS A 112 -23.53 10.50 12.94
C HIS A 112 -22.65 11.64 12.41
N GLY A 113 -22.13 11.54 11.17
CA GLY A 113 -21.27 12.57 10.58
C GLY A 113 -19.92 12.73 11.29
N VAL A 114 -19.44 11.68 11.97
CA VAL A 114 -18.11 11.65 12.57
C VAL A 114 -17.09 11.30 11.50
N GLU A 115 -16.11 12.18 11.29
CA GLU A 115 -15.00 11.92 10.38
C GLU A 115 -14.05 10.88 10.99
N LEU A 116 -13.57 9.95 10.17
CA LEU A 116 -12.65 8.89 10.60
C LEU A 116 -11.36 8.98 9.80
N LEU A 117 -10.22 8.87 10.50
CA LEU A 117 -8.91 8.82 9.89
C LEU A 117 -8.10 7.65 10.47
N TYR A 118 -7.83 6.65 9.64
CA TYR A 118 -6.99 5.51 10.00
C TYR A 118 -5.49 5.81 9.83
N ALA A 119 -4.65 4.94 10.40
CA ALA A 119 -3.18 4.99 10.28
C ALA A 119 -2.61 6.39 10.58
N THR A 120 -3.14 7.04 11.62
CA THR A 120 -2.75 8.40 12.00
C THR A 120 -2.48 8.49 13.49
N LEU A 121 -1.31 9.02 13.84
CA LEU A 121 -0.83 9.16 15.22
C LEU A 121 -0.56 10.63 15.55
N PRO A 122 -1.09 11.16 16.66
CA PRO A 122 -0.64 12.43 17.21
C PRO A 122 0.84 12.39 17.60
N ILE A 123 1.58 13.45 17.26
CA ILE A 123 3.00 13.60 17.60
C ILE A 123 3.31 14.89 18.36
N ALA A 124 2.37 15.84 18.44
CA ALA A 124 2.43 17.03 19.29
C ALA A 124 1.04 17.62 19.52
N ILE A 125 0.89 18.39 20.60
CA ILE A 125 -0.29 19.21 20.88
C ILE A 125 -0.02 20.64 20.40
N ILE A 126 -0.96 21.22 19.65
CA ILE A 126 -0.97 22.62 19.26
C ILE A 126 -1.73 23.38 20.35
N HIS A 127 -1.12 24.41 20.92
CA HIS A 127 -1.77 25.24 21.94
C HIS A 127 -1.60 26.74 21.71
N ALA A 128 -2.49 27.51 22.32
CA ALA A 128 -2.53 28.95 22.34
C ALA A 128 -2.70 29.42 23.78
N ALA A 129 -1.69 30.07 24.37
CA ALA A 129 -1.71 30.56 25.74
C ALA A 129 -2.09 29.50 26.81
N GLY A 130 -1.70 28.24 26.57
CA GLY A 130 -1.97 27.10 27.47
C GLY A 130 -3.29 26.36 27.22
N GLU A 131 -4.09 26.81 26.25
CA GLU A 131 -5.32 26.15 25.79
C GLU A 131 -5.08 25.38 24.49
N ALA A 132 -5.66 24.19 24.37
CA ALA A 132 -5.58 23.37 23.17
C ALA A 132 -6.21 24.07 21.96
N ALA A 133 -5.51 24.02 20.83
CA ALA A 133 -5.98 24.51 19.53
C ALA A 133 -5.97 23.40 18.45
N GLY A 134 -5.29 22.28 18.70
CA GLY A 134 -5.29 21.14 17.78
C GLY A 134 -4.16 20.15 18.02
N LEU A 135 -3.89 19.33 17.01
CA LEU A 135 -2.90 18.26 17.00
C LEU A 135 -2.00 18.39 15.79
N VAL A 136 -0.70 18.14 15.98
CA VAL A 136 0.16 17.72 14.88
C VAL A 136 0.09 16.20 14.81
N VAL A 137 -0.22 15.68 13.63
CA VAL A 137 -0.32 14.24 13.38
C VAL A 137 0.76 13.79 12.38
N ALA A 138 1.18 12.55 12.54
CA ALA A 138 2.01 11.82 11.60
C ALA A 138 1.23 10.64 11.01
N ASN A 139 1.32 10.50 9.70
CA ASN A 139 0.74 9.41 8.92
C ASN A 139 1.59 9.20 7.65
N LYS A 140 1.13 8.38 6.71
CA LYS A 140 1.84 8.16 5.43
C LYS A 140 1.95 9.42 4.54
N SER A 141 1.21 10.49 4.84
CA SER A 141 1.34 11.80 4.19
C SER A 141 2.40 12.71 4.83
N GLY A 142 3.11 12.24 5.85
CA GLY A 142 4.10 13.02 6.60
C GLY A 142 3.48 13.71 7.80
N ARG A 143 3.83 14.99 8.01
CA ARG A 143 3.28 15.82 9.10
C ARG A 143 2.11 16.67 8.62
N GLN A 144 1.00 16.62 9.35
CA GLN A 144 -0.19 17.40 9.07
C GLN A 144 -0.80 17.92 10.37
N ALA A 145 -1.79 18.81 10.27
CA ALA A 145 -2.47 19.38 11.41
C ALA A 145 -3.97 19.03 11.41
N VAL A 146 -4.52 18.84 12.60
CA VAL A 146 -5.97 18.77 12.85
C VAL A 146 -6.31 19.88 13.84
N TYR A 147 -7.13 20.84 13.44
CA TYR A 147 -7.57 21.90 14.34
C TYR A 147 -8.70 21.36 15.22
N SER A 148 -8.54 21.46 16.53
CA SER A 148 -9.57 21.09 17.48
C SER A 148 -9.30 21.70 18.87
N PRO A 149 -10.23 22.51 19.41
CA PRO A 149 -10.11 23.06 20.76
C PRO A 149 -10.47 22.07 21.88
N LEU A 150 -11.00 20.89 21.53
CA LEU A 150 -11.23 19.80 22.47
C LEU A 150 -10.52 18.54 21.99
N ILE A 151 -9.66 17.97 22.82
CA ILE A 151 -8.89 16.77 22.49
C ILE A 151 -9.20 15.72 23.55
N VAL A 152 -9.72 14.57 23.12
CA VAL A 152 -10.06 13.45 24.00
C VAL A 152 -9.25 12.24 23.58
N ASP A 153 -8.38 11.77 24.44
CA ASP A 153 -7.53 10.62 24.22
C ASP A 153 -8.02 9.43 25.04
N VAL A 154 -8.40 8.37 24.32
CA VAL A 154 -8.86 7.10 24.87
C VAL A 154 -7.91 5.96 24.48
N THR A 155 -6.69 6.28 24.05
CA THR A 155 -5.66 5.28 23.75
C THR A 155 -5.23 4.57 25.02
N GLU A 156 -4.87 3.29 24.85
CA GLU A 156 -4.34 2.46 25.92
C GLU A 156 -2.94 2.88 26.37
N THR A 157 -2.30 3.87 25.75
CA THR A 157 -0.96 4.34 26.14
C THR A 157 -0.99 5.72 26.79
N ALA A 158 -2.18 6.38 26.84
CA ALA A 158 -2.34 7.76 27.28
C ALA A 158 -1.42 8.74 26.51
N LEU A 159 -1.35 8.57 25.20
CA LEU A 159 -0.42 9.28 24.31
C LEU A 159 -0.46 10.81 24.49
N SER A 160 -1.65 11.41 24.58
CA SER A 160 -1.80 12.86 24.70
C SER A 160 -1.24 13.41 26.02
N ALA A 161 -1.33 12.66 27.13
CA ALA A 161 -0.71 13.05 28.40
C ALA A 161 0.81 13.11 28.25
N ALA A 162 1.41 12.10 27.58
CA ALA A 162 2.83 12.10 27.24
C ALA A 162 3.22 13.32 26.40
N LEU A 163 2.41 13.64 25.37
CA LEU A 163 2.64 14.79 24.51
C LEU A 163 2.51 16.12 25.26
N CYS A 164 1.66 16.22 26.27
CA CYS A 164 1.56 17.38 27.16
C CYS A 164 2.73 17.49 28.16
N GLY A 165 3.68 16.56 28.13
CA GLY A 165 4.83 16.58 29.03
C GLY A 165 4.55 16.05 30.43
N GLU A 166 3.44 15.34 30.63
CA GLU A 166 3.23 14.60 31.86
C GLU A 166 4.04 13.31 31.85
N PRO A 167 4.64 12.91 32.99
CA PRO A 167 5.11 11.55 33.14
C PRO A 167 3.91 10.63 32.99
N VAL A 168 3.90 9.83 31.91
CA VAL A 168 2.96 8.73 31.81
C VAL A 168 3.36 7.72 32.89
N PRO A 169 2.45 7.37 33.80
CA PRO A 169 2.82 6.51 34.92
C PRO A 169 3.29 5.15 34.42
N GLU A 170 4.48 4.76 34.88
CA GLU A 170 4.95 3.40 34.78
C GLU A 170 4.20 2.57 35.82
N TYR A 171 3.55 1.50 35.37
CA TYR A 171 3.32 0.36 36.26
C TYR A 171 4.71 -0.07 36.75
N ALA A 172 4.90 -0.17 38.07
CA ALA A 172 6.23 -0.03 38.70
C ALA A 172 7.35 -0.78 37.95
N GLU A 173 8.43 -0.07 37.62
CA GLU A 173 9.58 -0.59 36.89
C GLU A 173 10.11 -1.88 37.57
N GLY A 174 10.07 -3.01 36.86
CA GLY A 174 10.41 -4.35 37.39
C GLY A 174 9.21 -5.25 37.75
N ASP A 175 7.97 -4.74 37.74
CA ASP A 175 6.77 -5.53 38.02
C ASP A 175 6.22 -6.26 36.79
N THR A 176 5.52 -7.37 37.05
CA THR A 176 4.79 -8.17 36.06
C THR A 176 3.30 -7.86 36.10
N ALA A 177 2.67 -7.82 34.93
CA ALA A 177 1.21 -7.72 34.79
C ALA A 177 0.69 -8.89 33.96
N LEU A 178 -0.61 -9.14 34.08
CA LEU A 178 -1.29 -10.16 33.29
C LEU A 178 -1.80 -9.55 31.98
N PHE A 179 -1.59 -10.28 30.89
CA PHE A 179 -2.10 -9.93 29.56
C PHE A 179 -2.84 -11.13 28.98
N LYS A 180 -3.88 -10.86 28.18
CA LYS A 180 -4.66 -11.90 27.49
C LYS A 180 -4.32 -11.91 26.00
N ARG A 181 -4.22 -13.11 25.45
CA ARG A 181 -4.10 -13.37 24.01
C ARG A 181 -5.13 -14.41 23.59
N THR A 182 -5.54 -14.38 22.33
CA THR A 182 -6.54 -15.28 21.78
C THR A 182 -6.04 -15.94 20.50
N LEU A 183 -6.31 -17.24 20.36
CA LEU A 183 -6.07 -18.03 19.16
C LEU A 183 -7.40 -18.52 18.60
N GLU A 184 -7.57 -18.52 17.29
CA GLU A 184 -8.76 -19.03 16.63
C GLU A 184 -8.53 -20.41 16.03
N PHE A 185 -9.50 -21.30 16.28
CA PHE A 185 -9.53 -22.64 15.72
C PHE A 185 -10.90 -22.96 15.12
N THR A 186 -10.89 -23.75 14.06
CA THR A 186 -12.08 -24.40 13.51
C THR A 186 -11.94 -25.92 13.58
N GLY A 187 -13.05 -26.66 13.52
CA GLY A 187 -13.03 -28.13 13.55
C GLY A 187 -12.70 -28.74 14.91
N VAL A 188 -12.79 -27.94 16.00
CA VAL A 188 -12.68 -28.44 17.37
C VAL A 188 -13.89 -29.30 17.70
N ASP A 189 -13.70 -30.33 18.52
CA ASP A 189 -14.78 -31.18 19.02
C ASP A 189 -15.88 -30.31 19.68
N PRO A 190 -17.16 -30.43 19.25
CA PRO A 190 -18.23 -29.62 19.81
C PRO A 190 -18.42 -29.82 21.32
N ASP A 191 -18.03 -30.99 21.85
CA ASP A 191 -18.17 -31.35 23.26
C ASP A 191 -16.90 -31.03 24.08
N ALA A 192 -15.94 -30.28 23.50
CA ALA A 192 -14.76 -29.82 24.21
C ALA A 192 -15.14 -28.95 25.43
N ASP A 193 -14.51 -29.23 26.58
CA ASP A 193 -14.67 -28.44 27.79
C ASP A 193 -14.33 -26.97 27.53
N SER A 194 -15.12 -26.06 28.11
CA SER A 194 -14.89 -24.62 28.03
C SER A 194 -13.62 -24.15 28.75
N GLU A 195 -13.04 -25.01 29.60
CA GLU A 195 -11.86 -24.73 30.40
C GLU A 195 -10.90 -25.91 30.30
N LEU A 196 -9.71 -25.71 29.73
CA LEU A 196 -8.74 -26.77 29.51
C LEU A 196 -7.50 -26.57 30.38
N ALA A 197 -7.07 -27.64 31.04
CA ALA A 197 -5.77 -27.67 31.72
C ALA A 197 -4.64 -27.76 30.68
N VAL A 198 -3.56 -27.03 30.93
CA VAL A 198 -2.40 -26.97 30.03
C VAL A 198 -1.11 -27.12 30.85
N PRO A 199 -0.08 -27.81 30.32
CA PRO A 199 1.18 -27.98 31.01
C PRO A 199 1.89 -26.64 31.27
N ALA A 200 2.49 -26.49 32.45
CA ALA A 200 3.21 -25.26 32.83
C ALA A 200 4.34 -24.91 31.85
N VAL A 201 4.95 -25.90 31.19
CA VAL A 201 6.03 -25.69 30.19
C VAL A 201 5.62 -24.87 28.97
N ILE A 202 4.31 -24.74 28.70
CA ILE A 202 3.80 -23.92 27.60
C ILE A 202 4.02 -22.41 27.88
N GLY A 203 4.13 -22.01 29.15
CA GLY A 203 4.30 -20.61 29.55
C GLY A 203 2.99 -19.82 29.66
N VAL A 204 1.86 -20.52 29.71
CA VAL A 204 0.55 -19.94 30.05
C VAL A 204 0.19 -20.30 31.50
N GLY A 205 -0.83 -19.66 32.06
CA GLY A 205 -1.42 -20.12 33.34
C GLY A 205 -1.83 -21.61 33.30
N SER A 206 -2.20 -22.20 34.44
CA SER A 206 -2.55 -23.63 34.51
C SER A 206 -3.77 -24.04 33.67
N ARG A 207 -4.55 -23.06 33.19
CA ARG A 207 -5.76 -23.26 32.39
C ARG A 207 -5.88 -22.22 31.28
N ILE A 208 -6.62 -22.59 30.24
CA ILE A 208 -7.09 -21.69 29.18
C ILE A 208 -8.62 -21.78 29.05
N THR A 209 -9.23 -20.71 28.55
CA THR A 209 -10.68 -20.65 28.31
C THR A 209 -10.98 -20.81 26.83
N LEU A 210 -11.87 -21.74 26.48
CA LEU A 210 -12.43 -21.90 25.13
C LEU A 210 -13.78 -21.19 25.01
N ARG A 211 -13.83 -20.15 24.18
CA ARG A 211 -15.04 -19.42 23.82
C ARG A 211 -15.61 -19.97 22.52
N GLN A 212 -16.93 -19.99 22.39
CA GLN A 212 -17.60 -20.31 21.11
C GLN A 212 -17.53 -19.10 20.18
N GLY A 213 -17.14 -19.32 18.92
CA GLY A 213 -17.26 -18.33 17.86
C GLY A 213 -18.64 -18.35 17.18
N TYR A 214 -18.89 -17.42 16.26
CA TYR A 214 -20.20 -17.25 15.61
C TYR A 214 -20.61 -18.42 14.71
N LEU A 215 -19.68 -19.29 14.27
CA LEU A 215 -19.97 -20.49 13.46
C LEU A 215 -20.39 -21.71 14.30
N GLY A 216 -20.70 -21.53 15.59
CA GLY A 216 -21.17 -22.58 16.49
C GLY A 216 -20.04 -23.35 17.20
N LYS A 217 -20.39 -24.49 17.81
CA LYS A 217 -19.51 -25.23 18.76
C LYS A 217 -18.17 -25.74 18.19
N LYS A 218 -18.03 -25.84 16.86
CA LYS A 218 -16.78 -26.26 16.22
C LYS A 218 -15.80 -25.12 15.95
N HIS A 219 -16.26 -23.88 16.12
CA HIS A 219 -15.45 -22.67 16.02
C HIS A 219 -15.14 -22.20 17.44
N ARG A 220 -13.87 -22.28 17.83
CA ARG A 220 -13.44 -22.01 19.20
C ARG A 220 -12.32 -20.98 19.22
N LEU A 221 -12.41 -20.07 20.18
CA LEU A 221 -11.40 -19.06 20.47
C LEU A 221 -10.76 -19.39 21.82
N ALA A 222 -9.48 -19.74 21.80
CA ALA A 222 -8.71 -20.08 22.98
C ALA A 222 -8.11 -18.81 23.58
N GLU A 223 -8.70 -18.30 24.65
CA GLU A 223 -8.21 -17.16 25.43
C GLU A 223 -7.28 -17.67 26.55
N PHE A 224 -6.08 -17.11 26.63
CA PHE A 224 -5.10 -17.48 27.65
C PHE A 224 -4.40 -16.25 28.22
N VAL A 225 -3.89 -16.41 29.44
CA VAL A 225 -3.22 -15.34 30.18
C VAL A 225 -1.71 -15.60 30.21
N ILE A 226 -0.93 -14.53 30.01
CA ILE A 226 0.52 -14.51 30.17
C ILE A 226 0.89 -13.46 31.23
N ALA A 227 1.91 -13.77 32.04
CA ALA A 227 2.54 -12.80 32.92
C ALA A 227 3.77 -12.24 32.20
N ALA A 228 3.83 -10.92 32.03
CA ALA A 228 4.91 -10.27 31.31
C ALA A 228 5.18 -8.86 31.84
N ALA A 229 6.22 -8.19 31.34
CA ALA A 229 6.63 -6.86 31.79
C ALA A 229 5.46 -5.88 31.78
N SER A 230 5.19 -5.18 32.88
CA SER A 230 4.02 -4.28 32.99
C SER A 230 4.24 -2.88 32.39
N GLY A 231 5.48 -2.53 32.05
CA GLY A 231 5.87 -1.20 31.59
C GLY A 231 5.10 -0.69 30.36
N ASN A 232 4.79 0.61 30.38
CA ASN A 232 4.15 1.34 29.28
C ASN A 232 5.20 2.01 28.39
N SER A 233 6.06 1.21 27.76
CA SER A 233 7.15 1.67 26.89
C SER A 233 7.28 0.80 25.63
N LEU A 234 7.99 1.32 24.62
CA LEU A 234 8.29 0.60 23.39
C LEU A 234 9.05 -0.72 23.62
N ASP A 235 10.05 -0.70 24.50
CA ASP A 235 10.86 -1.88 24.78
C ASP A 235 10.06 -2.97 25.50
N ALA A 236 9.27 -2.59 26.50
CA ALA A 236 8.38 -3.51 27.21
C ALA A 236 7.32 -4.09 26.27
N ASP A 237 6.76 -3.29 25.35
CA ASP A 237 5.81 -3.77 24.36
C ASP A 237 6.44 -4.78 23.40
N ARG A 238 7.63 -4.48 22.87
CA ARG A 238 8.39 -5.38 21.99
C ARG A 238 8.61 -6.74 22.66
N GLU A 239 9.16 -6.75 23.88
CA GLU A 239 9.49 -7.98 24.60
C GLU A 239 8.25 -8.82 24.89
N ARG A 240 7.16 -8.18 25.35
CA ARG A 240 5.88 -8.86 25.56
C ARG A 240 5.32 -9.46 24.28
N GLU A 241 5.31 -8.70 23.20
CA GLU A 241 4.70 -9.10 21.93
C GLU A 241 5.47 -10.26 21.26
N ILE A 242 6.81 -10.30 21.40
CA ILE A 242 7.64 -11.44 20.97
C ILE A 242 7.32 -12.69 21.80
N GLU A 243 7.38 -12.57 23.13
CA GLU A 243 7.14 -13.73 24.01
C GLU A 243 5.71 -14.26 23.87
N ALA A 244 4.71 -13.38 23.76
CA ALA A 244 3.33 -13.79 23.60
C ALA A 244 3.07 -14.59 22.32
N ARG A 245 3.73 -14.22 21.21
CA ARG A 245 3.63 -14.99 19.94
C ARG A 245 4.33 -16.34 20.06
N ARG A 246 5.49 -16.39 20.73
CA ARG A 246 6.20 -17.64 21.03
C ARG A 246 5.34 -18.59 21.86
N ILE A 247 4.76 -18.10 22.96
CA ILE A 247 3.81 -18.86 23.79
C ILE A 247 2.59 -19.30 22.97
N GLY A 248 1.99 -18.40 22.20
CA GLY A 248 0.82 -18.69 21.38
C GLY A 248 1.04 -19.82 20.37
N MET A 249 2.20 -19.83 19.70
CA MET A 249 2.54 -20.90 18.76
C MET A 249 2.83 -22.23 19.46
N ARG A 250 3.51 -22.22 20.61
CA ARG A 250 3.68 -23.43 21.44
C ARG A 250 2.34 -23.98 21.90
N LEU A 251 1.43 -23.11 22.33
CA LEU A 251 0.08 -23.50 22.75
C LEU A 251 -0.71 -24.09 21.57
N ALA A 252 -0.68 -23.45 20.39
CA ALA A 252 -1.33 -23.99 19.19
C ALA A 252 -0.82 -25.38 18.84
N ALA A 253 0.51 -25.57 18.81
CA ALA A 253 1.12 -26.86 18.58
C ALA A 253 0.70 -27.90 19.65
N TYR A 254 0.73 -27.55 20.93
CA TYR A 254 0.30 -28.44 22.01
C TYR A 254 -1.17 -28.86 21.87
N LEU A 255 -2.07 -27.89 21.70
CA LEU A 255 -3.50 -28.16 21.56
C LEU A 255 -3.74 -29.11 20.39
N MET A 256 -3.15 -28.80 19.24
CA MET A 256 -3.32 -29.64 18.06
C MET A 256 -2.75 -31.04 18.29
N ASN A 257 -1.50 -31.19 18.74
CA ASN A 257 -0.86 -32.50 18.82
C ASN A 257 -1.38 -33.38 19.97
N GLU A 258 -1.59 -32.82 21.15
CA GLU A 258 -1.77 -33.57 22.40
C GLU A 258 -3.21 -33.60 22.91
N VAL A 259 -4.04 -32.61 22.57
CA VAL A 259 -5.41 -32.51 23.11
C VAL A 259 -6.42 -33.23 22.19
N PRO A 260 -7.12 -34.29 22.65
CA PRO A 260 -8.01 -35.08 21.79
C PRO A 260 -9.09 -34.26 21.08
N ALA A 261 -9.66 -33.26 21.76
CA ALA A 261 -10.68 -32.37 21.21
C ALA A 261 -10.21 -31.56 19.99
N PHE A 262 -8.89 -31.38 19.81
CA PHE A 262 -8.29 -30.62 18.71
C PHE A 262 -7.75 -31.53 17.59
N ARG A 263 -8.00 -32.83 17.64
CA ARG A 263 -7.49 -33.80 16.63
C ARG A 263 -7.89 -33.45 15.20
N LYS A 264 -9.07 -32.86 15.00
CA LYS A 264 -9.60 -32.41 13.70
C LYS A 264 -9.54 -30.89 13.52
N ALA A 265 -8.95 -30.18 14.47
CA ALA A 265 -8.93 -28.73 14.45
C ALA A 265 -7.92 -28.18 13.42
N ALA A 266 -8.14 -26.94 13.00
CA ALA A 266 -7.22 -26.13 12.22
C ALA A 266 -7.00 -24.79 12.94
N PHE A 267 -5.74 -24.40 13.10
CA PHE A 267 -5.35 -23.09 13.62
C PHE A 267 -5.44 -22.03 12.52
N THR A 268 -6.26 -21.00 12.70
CA THR A 268 -6.64 -20.08 11.62
C THR A 268 -6.11 -18.66 11.77
N ALA A 269 -6.07 -18.13 13.00
CA ALA A 269 -5.62 -16.76 13.27
C ALA A 269 -5.21 -16.58 14.74
N SER A 270 -4.44 -15.53 15.03
CA SER A 270 -4.17 -15.07 16.40
C SER A 270 -4.35 -13.57 16.58
N SER A 271 -4.51 -13.11 17.82
CA SER A 271 -4.66 -11.68 18.14
C SER A 271 -3.52 -10.84 17.56
N HIS A 272 -3.87 -9.67 17.01
CA HIS A 272 -2.88 -8.69 16.56
C HIS A 272 -2.18 -7.99 17.73
N GLU A 273 -2.90 -7.82 18.84
CA GLU A 273 -2.42 -7.18 20.06
C GLU A 273 -2.87 -7.92 21.32
N LEU A 274 -2.14 -7.69 22.41
CA LEU A 274 -2.52 -8.15 23.75
C LEU A 274 -3.61 -7.27 24.39
N LEU A 275 -4.49 -7.90 25.17
CA LEU A 275 -5.40 -7.19 26.08
C LEU A 275 -4.77 -7.09 27.47
N GLY A 276 -4.64 -5.89 28.01
CA GLY A 276 -4.05 -5.63 29.33
C GLY A 276 -3.54 -4.18 29.42
N PRO A 277 -2.82 -3.84 30.49
CA PRO A 277 -2.40 -4.71 31.60
C PRO A 277 -3.53 -5.01 32.61
N PHE A 278 -3.52 -6.20 33.21
CA PHE A 278 -4.34 -6.56 34.37
C PHE A 278 -3.45 -6.80 35.60
N PRO A 279 -3.88 -6.41 36.82
CA PRO A 279 -3.10 -6.64 38.04
C PRO A 279 -3.02 -8.13 38.39
N ILE A 280 -1.90 -8.58 38.98
CA ILE A 280 -1.73 -9.96 39.47
C ILE A 280 -2.51 -10.20 40.77
N ARG A 281 -2.74 -9.17 41.60
CA ARG A 281 -3.45 -9.26 42.89
C ARG A 281 -4.85 -8.62 42.77
N GLU A 282 -5.89 -9.28 43.27
CA GLU A 282 -7.31 -8.86 43.15
C GLU A 282 -7.61 -7.50 43.80
N GLU A 283 -6.83 -7.06 44.79
CA GLU A 283 -7.12 -5.89 45.63
C GLU A 283 -6.75 -4.52 45.02
N ALA A 284 -6.38 -4.44 43.74
CA ALA A 284 -5.79 -3.23 43.14
C ALA A 284 -6.74 -2.36 42.29
N SER A 285 -7.94 -2.83 41.92
CA SER A 285 -8.90 -2.06 41.12
C SER A 285 -9.66 -1.04 41.99
N ARG A 286 -9.39 0.25 41.82
CA ARG A 286 -10.16 1.33 42.48
C ARG A 286 -10.98 2.09 41.45
N GLU A 287 -12.30 1.89 41.45
CA GLU A 287 -13.21 2.81 40.75
C GLU A 287 -13.18 4.17 41.47
N GLY A 288 -12.34 5.08 40.98
CA GLY A 288 -12.28 6.46 41.47
C GLY A 288 -13.44 7.30 40.94
N SER A 289 -13.72 8.45 41.57
CA SER A 289 -14.74 9.40 41.10
C SER A 289 -14.58 9.73 39.61
N PHE A 290 -15.70 9.70 38.89
CA PHE A 290 -15.76 9.95 37.45
C PHE A 290 -16.08 11.43 37.21
N GLY A 291 -15.15 12.16 36.61
CA GLY A 291 -15.28 13.58 36.28
C GLY A 291 -14.20 14.03 35.29
N PRO A 292 -14.43 15.11 34.52
CA PRO A 292 -13.49 15.58 33.49
C PRO A 292 -12.14 15.97 34.09
N GLU A 293 -12.12 16.46 35.33
CA GLU A 293 -10.90 16.77 36.09
C GLU A 293 -9.97 15.55 36.23
N ALA A 294 -10.52 14.35 36.39
CA ALA A 294 -9.73 13.13 36.58
C ALA A 294 -9.12 12.59 35.28
N ALA A 295 -9.56 13.11 34.13
CA ALA A 295 -8.98 12.83 32.82
C ALA A 295 -8.21 14.03 32.26
N ALA A 296 -8.29 15.21 32.88
CA ALA A 296 -7.65 16.42 32.37
C ALA A 296 -6.13 16.28 32.35
N ALA A 297 -5.53 16.70 31.25
CA ALA A 297 -4.08 16.83 31.12
C ALA A 297 -3.63 18.27 31.48
N SER A 298 -2.32 18.50 31.51
CA SER A 298 -1.71 19.78 31.87
C SER A 298 -2.01 20.92 30.89
N VAL A 299 -2.36 20.60 29.64
CA VAL A 299 -2.84 21.57 28.65
C VAL A 299 -4.38 21.62 28.73
N SER A 300 -4.92 22.82 28.95
CA SER A 300 -6.38 23.02 29.04
C SER A 300 -7.06 22.59 27.75
N GLY A 301 -8.16 21.85 27.83
CA GLY A 301 -8.87 21.30 26.67
C GLY A 301 -8.37 19.94 26.18
N VAL A 302 -7.35 19.35 26.84
CA VAL A 302 -6.87 17.98 26.58
C VAL A 302 -7.31 17.05 27.71
N TYR A 303 -7.90 15.90 27.36
CA TYR A 303 -8.39 14.90 28.32
C TYR A 303 -7.90 13.50 27.94
N ALA A 304 -7.08 12.87 28.78
CA ALA A 304 -6.47 11.56 28.58
C ALA A 304 -7.06 10.49 29.50
N LEU A 305 -8.12 9.83 29.05
CA LEU A 305 -8.81 8.77 29.80
C LEU A 305 -7.90 7.56 30.07
N GLY A 306 -7.01 7.24 29.12
CA GLY A 306 -6.07 6.12 29.23
C GLY A 306 -5.14 6.18 30.45
N THR A 307 -4.90 7.38 31.01
CA THR A 307 -4.04 7.53 32.21
C THR A 307 -4.59 6.74 33.39
N ARG A 308 -5.91 6.56 33.49
CA ARG A 308 -6.58 5.85 34.58
C ARG A 308 -6.31 4.34 34.57
N LEU A 309 -6.08 3.76 33.38
CA LEU A 309 -5.69 2.35 33.26
C LEU A 309 -4.39 2.05 34.02
N TYR A 310 -3.43 2.99 33.99
CA TYR A 310 -2.13 2.84 34.66
C TYR A 310 -2.10 3.48 36.06
N ARG A 311 -2.67 4.67 36.26
CA ARG A 311 -2.69 5.37 37.57
C ARG A 311 -3.54 4.63 38.61
N ASN A 312 -4.69 4.09 38.19
CA ASN A 312 -5.71 3.57 39.10
C ASN A 312 -5.97 2.06 38.94
N CYS A 313 -5.25 1.39 38.04
CA CYS A 313 -5.51 0.01 37.64
C CYS A 313 -6.98 -0.19 37.21
N GLU A 314 -7.57 0.78 36.51
CA GLU A 314 -8.98 0.78 36.13
C GLU A 314 -9.22 -0.15 34.93
N VAL A 315 -9.17 -1.46 35.18
CA VAL A 315 -9.33 -2.50 34.16
C VAL A 315 -10.73 -2.57 33.55
N SER A 316 -11.72 -1.86 34.12
CA SER A 316 -13.04 -1.70 33.52
C SER A 316 -12.97 -1.00 32.15
N LEU A 317 -11.94 -0.18 31.90
CA LEU A 317 -11.69 0.42 30.57
C LEU A 317 -11.27 -0.63 29.51
N LEU A 318 -10.92 -1.86 29.91
CA LEU A 318 -10.64 -2.97 29.01
C LEU A 318 -11.90 -3.83 28.72
N ASP A 319 -13.02 -3.56 29.39
CA ASP A 319 -14.32 -4.15 29.09
C ASP A 319 -15.09 -3.24 28.12
N PRO A 320 -15.54 -3.73 26.95
CA PRO A 320 -16.19 -2.89 25.94
C PRO A 320 -17.41 -2.12 26.44
N VAL A 321 -18.24 -2.73 27.29
CA VAL A 321 -19.48 -2.12 27.78
C VAL A 321 -19.14 -0.99 28.76
N GLN A 322 -18.25 -1.27 29.71
CA GLN A 322 -17.80 -0.27 30.68
C GLN A 322 -16.98 0.85 30.02
N ALA A 323 -16.14 0.53 29.05
CA ALA A 323 -15.40 1.50 28.24
C ALA A 323 -16.36 2.44 27.50
N ALA A 324 -17.37 1.91 26.81
CA ALA A 324 -18.37 2.73 26.12
C ALA A 324 -19.15 3.65 27.10
N LEU A 325 -19.55 3.14 28.26
CA LEU A 325 -20.20 3.95 29.30
C LEU A 325 -19.29 5.06 29.83
N ALA A 326 -18.00 4.77 30.05
CA ALA A 326 -17.01 5.78 30.41
C ALA A 326 -16.88 6.85 29.32
N GLY A 327 -16.84 6.46 28.04
CA GLY A 327 -16.83 7.38 26.90
C GLY A 327 -18.04 8.31 26.87
N GLU A 328 -19.27 7.78 27.05
CA GLU A 328 -20.49 8.58 27.10
C GLU A 328 -20.50 9.56 28.29
N ARG A 329 -20.15 9.08 29.49
CA ARG A 329 -20.08 9.92 30.69
C ARG A 329 -19.05 11.05 30.54
N LEU A 330 -17.89 10.77 29.93
CA LEU A 330 -16.88 11.79 29.69
C LEU A 330 -17.40 12.83 28.70
N ALA A 331 -18.00 12.40 27.58
CA ALA A 331 -18.60 13.32 26.62
C ALA A 331 -19.66 14.22 27.27
N ASP A 332 -20.60 13.65 28.04
CA ASP A 332 -21.65 14.41 28.72
C ASP A 332 -21.06 15.45 29.70
N ALA A 333 -20.06 15.06 30.48
CA ALA A 333 -19.39 15.99 31.40
C ALA A 333 -18.64 17.12 30.67
N LEU A 334 -18.01 16.82 29.52
CA LEU A 334 -17.33 17.82 28.68
C LEU A 334 -18.32 18.80 28.04
N ILE A 335 -19.49 18.31 27.64
CA ILE A 335 -20.58 19.13 27.11
C ILE A 335 -21.12 20.07 28.20
N GLU A 336 -21.32 19.56 29.42
CA GLU A 336 -21.81 20.35 30.56
C GLU A 336 -20.80 21.41 31.02
N ALA A 337 -19.50 21.09 31.01
CA ALA A 337 -18.45 22.00 31.45
C ALA A 337 -18.13 23.12 30.45
N ARG A 338 -18.57 23.01 29.19
CA ARG A 338 -18.18 23.95 28.13
C ARG A 338 -19.01 25.24 28.17
N SER A 339 -18.32 26.37 28.32
CA SER A 339 -18.82 27.66 27.82
C SER A 339 -18.52 27.76 26.32
N PRO A 340 -19.38 28.35 25.48
CA PRO A 340 -19.09 28.57 24.07
C PRO A 340 -17.84 29.44 23.95
N SER A 341 -16.72 28.81 23.57
CA SER A 341 -15.46 29.50 23.27
C SER A 341 -15.46 29.89 21.79
N GLU A 342 -15.21 31.17 21.51
CA GLU A 342 -14.92 31.62 20.15
C GLU A 342 -13.53 31.10 19.75
N SER A 343 -13.48 30.22 18.74
CA SER A 343 -12.26 29.79 18.08
C SER A 343 -11.40 30.99 17.67
N ARG A 344 -10.32 31.28 18.41
CA ARG A 344 -9.34 32.30 18.04
C ARG A 344 -8.30 31.70 17.11
N HIS A 345 -8.35 32.09 15.84
CA HIS A 345 -7.28 31.78 14.91
C HIS A 345 -6.07 32.69 15.18
N LEU A 346 -4.94 32.10 15.57
CA LEU A 346 -3.65 32.78 15.68
C LEU A 346 -2.83 32.59 14.40
N GLU A 347 -1.92 33.54 14.13
CA GLU A 347 -0.96 33.46 13.01
C GLU A 347 0.17 32.45 13.26
N THR A 348 0.50 32.14 14.50
CA THR A 348 1.53 31.16 14.89
C THR A 348 1.13 30.47 16.19
N TYR A 349 1.32 29.16 16.26
CA TYR A 349 0.99 28.36 17.45
C TYR A 349 2.24 27.74 18.08
N GLU A 350 2.19 27.54 19.40
CA GLU A 350 3.20 26.83 20.17
C GLU A 350 2.91 25.32 20.17
N LEU A 351 3.96 24.51 20.33
CA LEU A 351 3.85 23.06 20.41
C LEU A 351 4.25 22.58 21.80
N VAL A 352 3.41 21.74 22.41
CA VAL A 352 3.86 20.90 23.53
C VAL A 352 4.27 19.53 22.99
N SER A 353 5.47 19.13 23.35
CA SER A 353 5.97 17.77 23.29
C SER A 353 6.68 17.52 24.62
N GLY A 354 6.30 16.52 25.41
CA GLY A 354 7.12 15.81 26.40
C GLY A 354 8.08 16.60 27.34
N ALA A 355 7.98 16.47 28.66
CA ALA A 355 8.99 17.01 29.58
C ALA A 355 10.28 16.16 29.53
N GLY A 356 11.43 16.80 29.32
CA GLY A 356 12.75 16.16 29.40
C GLY A 356 13.73 16.45 28.27
N TYR A 357 13.43 17.37 27.35
CA TYR A 357 14.34 17.69 26.24
C TYR A 357 15.43 18.67 26.67
N SER A 358 16.63 18.16 26.95
CA SER A 358 17.83 18.99 27.04
C SER A 358 18.11 19.65 25.69
N SER A 359 18.18 20.98 25.69
CA SER A 359 18.58 21.83 24.56
C SER A 359 20.09 21.82 24.29
N ASP A 360 20.87 21.03 25.02
CA ASP A 360 22.33 21.13 24.97
C ASP A 360 22.99 20.22 23.92
N SER A 361 23.69 20.91 23.03
CA SER A 361 24.73 20.46 22.09
C SER A 361 24.29 19.72 20.81
N ALA A 362 24.14 20.55 19.79
CA ALA A 362 24.13 20.22 18.37
C ALA A 362 25.32 19.36 17.94
N GLN A 363 25.01 18.16 17.45
CA GLN A 363 25.69 17.58 16.29
C GLN A 363 24.61 17.19 15.29
N ASN A 364 24.21 18.17 14.46
CA ASN A 364 22.94 18.17 13.73
C ASN A 364 22.91 17.16 12.57
N GLY A 365 22.10 16.11 12.70
CA GLY A 365 21.42 15.53 11.55
C GLY A 365 20.18 16.37 11.24
N GLU A 366 19.99 16.77 9.98
CA GLU A 366 18.79 17.45 9.52
C GLU A 366 17.67 16.43 9.36
N ILE A 367 16.49 16.69 9.94
CA ILE A 367 15.32 15.84 9.69
C ILE A 367 14.55 16.42 8.52
N ALA A 368 14.44 15.62 7.46
CA ALA A 368 13.59 15.90 6.32
C ALA A 368 12.22 15.23 6.54
N VAL A 369 11.19 16.05 6.69
CA VAL A 369 9.79 15.64 6.62
C VAL A 369 9.13 16.48 5.54
N PRO A 370 9.07 16.02 4.28
CA PRO A 370 8.25 16.72 3.31
C PRO A 370 6.80 16.63 3.77
N ALA A 371 6.10 17.75 3.71
CA ALA A 371 4.66 17.69 3.60
C ALA A 371 4.37 17.19 2.18
N PHE A 372 4.08 15.88 2.03
CA PHE A 372 3.50 15.43 0.78
C PHE A 372 2.15 16.12 0.72
N THR A 373 2.05 17.18 -0.07
CA THR A 373 0.81 17.94 -0.22
C THR A 373 -0.20 17.02 -0.90
N GLY A 374 -0.94 16.27 -0.09
CA GLY A 374 -2.29 15.85 -0.45
C GLY A 374 -3.11 17.12 -0.48
N SER A 375 -3.04 17.87 -1.58
CA SER A 375 -3.77 19.12 -1.79
C SER A 375 -5.28 18.84 -1.98
N ASP A 376 -5.82 18.09 -1.04
CA ASP A 376 -7.19 17.61 -0.85
C ASP A 376 -7.75 18.23 0.44
N GLY A 377 -6.89 18.82 1.30
CA GLY A 377 -7.29 19.65 2.43
C GLY A 377 -7.80 21.03 2.00
N THR A 378 -8.28 21.81 2.96
CA THR A 378 -8.93 23.14 2.80
C THR A 378 -8.11 24.20 2.06
N GLY A 379 -6.90 23.87 1.58
CA GLY A 379 -5.88 24.80 1.10
C GLY A 379 -5.23 25.59 2.23
N ARG A 380 -5.65 25.35 3.49
CA ARG A 380 -5.19 26.06 4.67
C ARG A 380 -3.96 25.37 5.24
N THR A 381 -2.97 26.17 5.60
CA THR A 381 -1.80 25.73 6.36
C THR A 381 -1.82 26.39 7.73
N ILE A 382 -1.12 25.78 8.69
CA ILE A 382 -0.79 26.42 9.96
C ILE A 382 0.72 26.47 10.12
N ARG A 383 1.23 27.56 10.69
CA ARG A 383 2.64 27.68 11.02
C ARG A 383 2.89 27.11 12.41
N VAL A 384 3.80 26.14 12.49
CA VAL A 384 4.25 25.53 13.75
C VAL A 384 5.74 25.75 13.97
N GLN A 385 6.16 25.78 15.25
CA GLN A 385 7.56 25.88 15.64
C GLN A 385 8.30 24.54 15.44
N SER A 386 9.63 24.58 15.55
CA SER A 386 10.45 23.37 15.54
C SER A 386 10.19 22.54 16.79
N GLN A 387 10.23 21.22 16.65
CA GLN A 387 9.91 20.28 17.73
C GLN A 387 11.11 19.35 17.99
N PRO A 388 11.65 19.29 19.21
CA PRO A 388 12.65 18.29 19.55
C PRO A 388 12.01 16.89 19.53
N ILE A 389 12.73 15.90 19.02
CA ILE A 389 12.32 14.50 19.09
C ILE A 389 13.41 13.64 19.73
N PRO A 390 13.02 12.68 20.60
CA PRO A 390 13.96 11.79 21.25
C PRO A 390 14.66 10.89 20.22
N LEU A 391 15.96 10.70 20.40
CA LEU A 391 16.70 9.63 19.73
C LEU A 391 16.45 8.33 20.49
N LEU A 392 15.78 7.38 19.84
CA LEU A 392 15.56 6.05 20.40
C LEU A 392 16.87 5.30 20.55
N THR A 393 17.66 5.22 19.46
CA THR A 393 18.94 4.51 19.45
C THR A 393 19.77 4.86 18.21
N GLN A 394 21.03 4.42 18.21
CA GLN A 394 21.92 4.42 17.05
C GLN A 394 22.32 2.98 16.73
N VAL A 395 22.23 2.59 15.46
CA VAL A 395 22.50 1.22 14.99
C VAL A 395 23.47 1.20 13.81
N ASP A 396 23.92 0.01 13.42
CA ASP A 396 24.70 -0.16 12.20
C ASP A 396 23.80 -0.09 10.97
N VAL A 397 22.72 -0.89 10.98
CA VAL A 397 21.76 -0.97 9.89
C VAL A 397 20.35 -0.71 10.41
N LEU A 398 19.69 0.29 9.84
CA LEU A 398 18.26 0.52 10.04
C LEU A 398 17.49 -0.04 8.85
N VAL A 399 16.52 -0.91 9.11
CA VAL A 399 15.56 -1.38 8.12
C VAL A 399 14.21 -0.72 8.39
N ALA A 400 13.66 -0.01 7.41
CA ALA A 400 12.34 0.58 7.49
C ALA A 400 11.35 -0.24 6.64
N GLY A 401 10.33 -0.81 7.26
CA GLY A 401 9.41 -1.79 6.69
C GLY A 401 9.92 -3.22 6.83
N GLY A 402 9.17 -4.08 7.51
CA GLY A 402 9.36 -5.51 7.74
C GLY A 402 8.45 -6.41 6.89
N GLY A 403 8.05 -5.91 5.72
CA GLY A 403 7.38 -6.69 4.68
C GLY A 403 8.27 -7.77 4.07
N THR A 404 7.93 -8.25 2.88
CA THR A 404 8.61 -9.38 2.21
C THR A 404 10.13 -9.21 2.10
N SER A 405 10.62 -8.08 1.57
CA SER A 405 12.06 -7.80 1.52
C SER A 405 12.64 -7.42 2.88
N GLY A 406 11.88 -6.65 3.67
CA GLY A 406 12.35 -6.05 4.91
C GLY A 406 12.66 -7.05 6.01
N ALA A 407 11.80 -8.05 6.21
CA ALA A 407 12.05 -9.11 7.18
C ALA A 407 13.32 -9.89 6.83
N CYS A 408 13.52 -10.23 5.55
CA CYS A 408 14.72 -10.93 5.11
C CYS A 408 15.98 -10.05 5.21
N ALA A 409 15.86 -8.75 4.91
CA ALA A 409 16.93 -7.78 5.05
C ALA A 409 17.39 -7.65 6.51
N SER A 410 16.45 -7.48 7.46
CA SER A 410 16.80 -7.34 8.88
C SER A 410 17.43 -8.61 9.45
N ILE A 411 16.88 -9.79 9.13
CA ILE A 411 17.44 -11.09 9.55
C ILE A 411 18.86 -11.25 9.01
N THR A 412 19.07 -10.94 7.73
CA THR A 412 20.38 -11.10 7.09
C THR A 412 21.40 -10.12 7.64
N ALA A 413 21.05 -8.84 7.83
CA ALA A 413 21.95 -7.84 8.40
C ALA A 413 22.42 -8.25 9.81
N ALA A 414 21.50 -8.69 10.66
CA ALA A 414 21.82 -9.15 12.01
C ALA A 414 22.70 -10.41 12.01
N ARG A 415 22.45 -11.37 11.11
CA ARG A 415 23.31 -12.56 10.92
C ARG A 415 24.71 -12.23 10.42
N GLU A 416 24.86 -11.14 9.67
CA GLU A 416 26.17 -10.59 9.28
C GLU A 416 26.86 -9.82 10.42
N GLY A 417 26.30 -9.84 11.62
CA GLY A 417 26.86 -9.25 12.84
C GLY A 417 26.56 -7.76 13.02
N MET A 418 25.61 -7.19 12.28
CA MET A 418 25.23 -5.79 12.40
C MET A 418 24.23 -5.57 13.53
N ASP A 419 24.43 -4.54 14.36
CA ASP A 419 23.34 -4.05 15.22
C ASP A 419 22.20 -3.53 14.34
N THR A 420 21.05 -4.20 14.40
CA THR A 420 19.96 -4.03 13.45
C THR A 420 18.65 -3.69 14.15
N LEU A 421 18.08 -2.53 13.82
CA LEU A 421 16.72 -2.15 14.22
C LEU A 421 15.79 -2.20 13.00
N LEU A 422 14.58 -2.70 13.21
CA LEU A 422 13.53 -2.79 12.20
C LEU A 422 12.31 -1.96 12.62
N LEU A 423 11.90 -0.98 11.80
CA LEU A 423 10.65 -0.24 11.98
C LEU A 423 9.56 -0.89 11.11
N GLU A 424 8.43 -1.30 11.67
CA GLU A 424 7.33 -1.93 10.92
C GLU A 424 5.98 -1.30 11.25
N LEU A 425 5.21 -0.99 10.21
CA LEU A 425 3.87 -0.40 10.29
C LEU A 425 2.86 -1.34 10.94
N ASN A 426 2.95 -2.63 10.63
CA ASN A 426 2.03 -3.67 11.05
C ASN A 426 2.44 -4.28 12.40
N PRO A 427 1.55 -5.04 13.06
CA PRO A 427 1.86 -5.77 14.29
C PRO A 427 2.70 -7.05 14.07
N GLY A 428 3.37 -7.21 12.92
CA GLY A 428 4.11 -8.42 12.59
C GLY A 428 4.77 -8.35 11.21
N LEU A 429 5.55 -9.39 10.89
CA LEU A 429 6.41 -9.41 9.70
C LEU A 429 5.75 -10.09 8.49
N GLY A 430 6.30 -9.84 7.30
CA GLY A 430 5.96 -10.55 6.06
C GLY A 430 5.04 -9.81 5.08
N GLY A 431 4.41 -8.71 5.53
CA GLY A 431 3.62 -7.79 4.69
C GLY A 431 2.56 -8.50 3.84
N THR A 432 2.71 -8.44 2.51
CA THR A 432 1.75 -9.05 1.56
C THR A 432 1.59 -10.56 1.76
N GLY A 433 2.65 -11.26 2.16
CA GLY A 433 2.63 -12.71 2.41
C GLY A 433 1.93 -13.12 3.71
N THR A 434 1.56 -12.15 4.54
CA THR A 434 0.92 -12.33 5.86
C THR A 434 -0.34 -11.47 5.94
N PHE A 435 -0.27 -10.23 6.43
CA PHE A 435 -1.44 -9.35 6.58
C PHE A 435 -2.09 -8.93 5.26
N GLY A 436 -1.37 -9.00 4.14
CA GLY A 436 -1.94 -8.75 2.81
C GLY A 436 -2.64 -9.95 2.16
N GLY A 437 -2.64 -11.12 2.81
CA GLY A 437 -3.47 -12.27 2.43
C GLY A 437 -3.03 -13.03 1.18
N VAL A 438 -1.77 -12.89 0.74
CA VAL A 438 -1.23 -13.69 -0.38
C VAL A 438 -0.46 -14.87 0.18
N ASP A 439 -1.13 -16.02 0.22
CA ASP A 439 -0.71 -17.25 0.90
C ASP A 439 0.10 -18.25 0.05
N SER A 440 0.58 -17.82 -1.12
CA SER A 440 1.45 -18.64 -1.97
C SER A 440 2.41 -17.80 -2.79
N TYR A 441 3.54 -18.40 -3.19
CA TYR A 441 4.45 -17.79 -4.16
C TYR A 441 3.78 -17.83 -5.54
N TRP A 442 3.44 -16.66 -6.06
CA TRP A 442 3.34 -16.46 -7.50
C TRP A 442 4.76 -16.35 -8.06
N PHE A 443 5.06 -17.05 -9.16
CA PHE A 443 6.36 -17.05 -9.86
C PHE A 443 7.59 -16.93 -8.90
N GLY A 444 8.66 -16.25 -9.33
CA GLY A 444 9.87 -15.91 -8.59
C GLY A 444 10.86 -17.07 -8.39
N LYS A 445 12.14 -16.71 -8.20
CA LYS A 445 13.24 -17.63 -7.91
C LYS A 445 13.21 -18.06 -6.44
N ARG A 446 12.77 -19.28 -6.19
CA ARG A 446 12.60 -19.87 -4.84
C ARG A 446 13.89 -20.45 -4.24
N GLY A 447 15.06 -19.99 -4.70
CA GLY A 447 16.37 -20.38 -4.16
C GLY A 447 16.86 -19.43 -3.06
N GLY A 448 18.09 -19.64 -2.58
CA GLY A 448 18.75 -18.71 -1.67
C GLY A 448 18.01 -18.50 -0.35
N TYR A 449 17.77 -17.24 0.00
CA TYR A 449 17.11 -16.86 1.24
C TYR A 449 15.61 -17.15 1.23
N ALA A 450 14.95 -17.06 0.06
CA ALA A 450 13.55 -17.46 -0.08
C ALA A 450 13.33 -18.95 0.28
N ALA A 451 14.28 -19.82 -0.10
CA ALA A 451 14.24 -21.24 0.28
C ALA A 451 14.36 -21.45 1.80
N GLN A 452 15.24 -20.69 2.45
CA GLN A 452 15.44 -20.78 3.91
C GLN A 452 14.18 -20.36 4.66
N ILE A 453 13.55 -19.25 4.25
CA ILE A 453 12.28 -18.82 4.82
C ILE A 453 11.20 -19.87 4.57
N ALA A 454 11.08 -20.39 3.34
CA ALA A 454 10.10 -21.41 3.01
C ALA A 454 10.26 -22.68 3.88
N GLU A 455 11.49 -23.13 4.15
CA GLU A 455 11.72 -24.28 5.04
C GLU A 455 11.30 -23.99 6.49
N GLU A 456 11.59 -22.80 7.02
CA GLU A 456 11.13 -22.42 8.36
C GLU A 456 9.60 -22.37 8.43
N VAL A 457 8.93 -21.82 7.42
CA VAL A 457 7.46 -21.83 7.32
C VAL A 457 6.92 -23.26 7.29
N LEU A 458 7.53 -24.14 6.50
CA LEU A 458 7.15 -25.55 6.45
C LEU A 458 7.36 -26.24 7.80
N SER A 459 8.43 -25.91 8.52
CA SER A 459 8.66 -26.42 9.88
C SER A 459 7.56 -25.99 10.83
N MET A 460 7.24 -24.69 10.87
CA MET A 460 6.15 -24.18 11.72
C MET A 460 4.80 -24.80 11.37
N GLN A 461 4.54 -25.06 10.09
CA GLN A 461 3.34 -25.76 9.64
C GLN A 461 3.27 -27.21 10.08
N ARG A 462 4.41 -27.93 10.10
CA ARG A 462 4.47 -29.30 10.62
C ARG A 462 4.12 -29.32 12.11
N ASP A 463 4.65 -28.36 12.88
CA ASP A 463 4.40 -28.26 14.32
C ASP A 463 2.93 -28.06 14.65
N ILE A 464 2.20 -27.29 13.83
CA ILE A 464 0.75 -27.10 13.95
C ILE A 464 -0.07 -28.07 13.09
N ARG A 465 0.51 -29.16 12.56
CA ARG A 465 -0.16 -30.14 11.68
C ARG A 465 -0.99 -29.52 10.54
N TYR A 466 -0.54 -28.42 9.98
CA TYR A 466 -1.23 -27.75 8.88
C TYR A 466 -1.11 -28.58 7.60
N LYS A 467 -2.24 -28.84 6.92
CA LYS A 467 -2.33 -29.73 5.76
C LYS A 467 -2.63 -29.03 4.43
N GLY A 468 -2.70 -27.70 4.41
CA GLY A 468 -2.99 -26.94 3.20
C GLY A 468 -1.84 -26.97 2.20
N HIS A 469 -2.16 -26.82 0.91
CA HIS A 469 -1.17 -26.72 -0.17
C HIS A 469 -0.53 -25.33 -0.29
N LYS A 470 -1.14 -24.34 0.37
CA LYS A 470 -0.66 -22.96 0.51
C LYS A 470 -0.05 -22.78 1.89
N TRP A 471 0.53 -21.63 2.23
CA TRP A 471 1.04 -21.44 3.58
C TRP A 471 0.00 -20.91 4.57
N ASN A 472 0.15 -21.30 5.83
CA ASN A 472 -0.60 -20.70 6.94
C ASN A 472 0.02 -19.33 7.29
N LEU A 473 -0.80 -18.28 7.40
CA LEU A 473 -0.31 -16.91 7.64
C LEU A 473 0.38 -16.77 9.01
N GLU A 474 -0.17 -17.39 10.07
CA GLU A 474 0.42 -17.36 11.42
C GLU A 474 1.76 -18.08 11.46
N ALA A 475 1.85 -19.24 10.78
CA ALA A 475 3.11 -19.97 10.64
C ALA A 475 4.17 -19.12 9.91
N LYS A 476 3.80 -18.40 8.83
CA LYS A 476 4.73 -17.51 8.12
C LYS A 476 5.15 -16.30 8.95
N MET A 477 4.21 -15.63 9.63
CA MET A 477 4.52 -14.51 10.53
C MET A 477 5.48 -14.94 11.64
N TYR A 478 5.20 -16.08 12.28
CA TYR A 478 6.03 -16.55 13.38
C TYR A 478 7.39 -17.10 12.91
N ALA A 479 7.46 -17.78 11.77
CA ALA A 479 8.73 -18.19 11.16
C ALA A 479 9.69 -16.99 10.99
N LEU A 480 9.17 -15.88 10.42
CA LEU A 480 9.95 -14.66 10.24
C LEU A 480 10.33 -14.03 11.58
N LEU A 481 9.39 -13.94 12.53
CA LEU A 481 9.65 -13.37 13.85
C LEU A 481 10.70 -14.16 14.63
N LYS A 482 10.58 -15.49 14.63
CA LYS A 482 11.52 -16.40 15.28
C LYS A 482 12.93 -16.23 14.70
N GLN A 483 13.05 -16.21 13.38
CA GLN A 483 14.36 -16.02 12.72
C GLN A 483 14.95 -14.63 13.00
N ALA A 484 14.11 -13.59 13.10
CA ALA A 484 14.55 -12.23 13.45
C ALA A 484 15.04 -12.14 14.89
N ASP A 485 14.28 -12.72 15.83
CA ASP A 485 14.62 -12.77 17.26
C ASP A 485 15.89 -13.60 17.51
N GLU A 486 16.01 -14.79 16.92
CA GLU A 486 17.22 -15.63 16.99
C GLU A 486 18.46 -14.95 16.39
N ALA A 487 18.28 -14.07 15.40
CA ALA A 487 19.37 -13.29 14.82
C ALA A 487 19.73 -12.03 15.64
N GLY A 488 18.91 -11.63 16.63
CA GLY A 488 19.13 -10.42 17.44
C GLY A 488 18.58 -9.13 16.82
N VAL A 489 17.60 -9.22 15.90
CA VAL A 489 16.91 -8.04 15.35
C VAL A 489 16.07 -7.39 16.45
N ARG A 490 16.08 -6.05 16.51
CA ARG A 490 15.21 -5.26 17.40
C ARG A 490 14.02 -4.67 16.62
N PRO A 491 12.86 -5.35 16.55
CA PRO A 491 11.69 -4.82 15.85
C PRO A 491 10.93 -3.79 16.69
N VAL A 492 10.40 -2.78 16.01
CA VAL A 492 9.43 -1.81 16.53
C VAL A 492 8.18 -1.89 15.66
N PHE A 493 7.17 -2.61 16.15
CA PHE A 493 5.90 -2.80 15.47
C PHE A 493 4.96 -1.61 15.65
N ASN A 494 3.94 -1.50 14.80
CA ASN A 494 2.96 -0.40 14.84
C ASN A 494 3.63 1.00 14.76
N ALA A 495 4.71 1.10 13.99
CA ALA A 495 5.51 2.30 13.82
C ALA A 495 5.35 2.89 12.41
N ILE A 496 4.78 4.09 12.33
CA ILE A 496 4.61 4.81 11.05
C ILE A 496 5.86 5.64 10.80
N THR A 497 6.64 5.27 9.78
CA THR A 497 7.76 6.11 9.34
C THR A 497 7.22 7.36 8.65
N PHE A 498 7.64 8.55 9.09
CA PHE A 498 7.15 9.83 8.59
C PHE A 498 8.25 10.88 8.36
N GLY A 499 9.51 10.53 8.56
CA GLY A 499 10.65 11.39 8.24
C GLY A 499 11.95 10.64 7.98
N ALA A 500 12.91 11.32 7.36
CA ALA A 500 14.26 10.83 7.15
C ALA A 500 15.27 11.69 7.94
N VAL A 501 16.28 11.06 8.53
CA VAL A 501 17.41 11.77 9.16
C VAL A 501 18.56 11.84 8.16
N LYS A 502 19.11 13.04 7.95
CA LYS A 502 20.11 13.30 6.91
C LYS A 502 21.30 14.13 7.40
N ARG A 503 22.40 14.04 6.66
CA ARG A 503 23.54 14.98 6.69
C ARG A 503 23.91 15.34 5.26
N GLY A 504 23.47 16.51 4.78
CA GLY A 504 23.56 16.86 3.37
C GLY A 504 22.74 15.89 2.52
N ASN A 505 23.36 15.23 1.54
CA ASN A 505 22.70 14.21 0.72
C ASN A 505 22.77 12.79 1.31
N ARG A 506 23.49 12.57 2.42
CA ARG A 506 23.57 11.27 3.08
C ARG A 506 22.39 11.06 4.01
N VAL A 507 21.64 9.98 3.78
CA VAL A 507 20.64 9.46 4.71
C VAL A 507 21.35 8.67 5.81
N CYS A 508 21.02 8.99 7.05
CA CYS A 508 21.63 8.42 8.24
C CYS A 508 20.59 8.00 9.29
N GLY A 509 19.33 7.82 8.90
CA GLY A 509 18.28 7.38 9.81
C GLY A 509 16.87 7.68 9.32
N ALA A 510 15.89 7.40 10.18
CA ALA A 510 14.48 7.70 9.95
C ALA A 510 13.80 8.18 11.24
N VAL A 511 12.60 8.74 11.08
CA VAL A 511 11.73 9.16 12.18
C VAL A 511 10.43 8.38 12.09
N ALA A 512 9.98 7.81 13.20
CA ALA A 512 8.75 7.04 13.28
C ALA A 512 7.81 7.54 14.39
N ALA A 513 6.52 7.53 14.10
CA ALA A 513 5.45 7.79 15.06
C ALA A 513 4.98 6.45 15.63
N THR A 514 4.86 6.41 16.95
CA THR A 514 4.44 5.24 17.71
C THR A 514 3.32 5.61 18.68
N ARG A 515 2.74 4.62 19.34
CA ARG A 515 1.76 4.84 20.43
C ARG A 515 2.36 5.52 21.67
N TRP A 516 3.67 5.71 21.72
CA TRP A 516 4.41 6.41 22.79
C TRP A 516 5.07 7.72 22.31
N GLY A 517 4.61 8.25 21.17
CA GLY A 517 5.15 9.46 20.56
C GLY A 517 6.12 9.20 19.39
N ALA A 518 6.72 10.27 18.90
CA ALA A 518 7.66 10.23 17.78
C ALA A 518 9.10 10.02 18.25
N TYR A 519 9.86 9.19 17.53
CA TYR A 519 11.26 8.89 17.82
C TYR A 519 12.12 8.95 16.56
N ALA A 520 13.34 9.44 16.69
CA ALA A 520 14.39 9.31 15.68
C ALA A 520 15.22 8.04 15.91
N VAL A 521 15.66 7.40 14.83
CA VAL A 521 16.68 6.35 14.85
C VAL A 521 17.77 6.75 13.87
N THR A 522 19.03 6.68 14.30
CA THR A 522 20.17 6.92 13.40
C THR A 522 20.89 5.62 13.06
N ALA A 523 21.45 5.54 11.85
CA ALA A 523 22.15 4.37 11.35
C ALA A 523 23.33 4.73 10.44
N GLN A 524 24.27 3.81 10.29
CA GLN A 524 25.39 3.95 9.34
C GLN A 524 24.95 3.69 7.89
N ALA A 525 24.02 2.73 7.71
CA ALA A 525 23.32 2.43 6.47
C ALA A 525 21.80 2.25 6.71
N VAL A 526 20.98 2.72 5.78
CA VAL A 526 19.52 2.58 5.83
C VAL A 526 19.03 1.72 4.66
N ILE A 527 18.17 0.74 4.94
CA ILE A 527 17.45 -0.03 3.93
C ILE A 527 15.98 0.39 4.01
N ASP A 528 15.51 1.08 2.97
CA ASP A 528 14.09 1.38 2.80
C ASP A 528 13.41 0.20 2.09
N SER A 529 12.70 -0.58 2.91
CA SER A 529 11.88 -1.72 2.52
C SER A 529 10.42 -1.53 2.92
N THR A 530 9.98 -0.27 3.04
CA THR A 530 8.58 0.11 3.37
C THR A 530 7.60 -0.39 2.31
N GLY A 531 8.12 -0.71 1.11
CA GLY A 531 7.34 -1.08 -0.05
C GLY A 531 6.77 0.13 -0.81
N ASP A 532 6.84 1.33 -0.23
CA ASP A 532 6.35 2.59 -0.78
C ASP A 532 7.45 3.67 -0.92
N GLY A 533 8.70 3.31 -0.56
CA GLY A 533 9.87 4.20 -0.66
C GLY A 533 9.76 5.41 0.25
N ASP A 534 9.12 5.27 1.41
CA ASP A 534 8.77 6.40 2.29
C ASP A 534 10.02 7.13 2.78
N VAL A 535 11.05 6.42 3.24
CA VAL A 535 12.29 7.07 3.72
C VAL A 535 13.02 7.76 2.58
N ALA A 536 13.09 7.13 1.40
CA ALA A 536 13.75 7.71 0.23
C ALA A 536 13.03 8.98 -0.24
N ALA A 537 11.70 8.93 -0.37
CA ALA A 537 10.89 10.07 -0.74
C ALA A 537 10.99 11.19 0.32
N MET A 538 10.96 10.85 1.60
CA MET A 538 11.14 11.80 2.71
C MET A 538 12.54 12.42 2.71
N ALA A 539 13.55 11.68 2.28
CA ALA A 539 14.90 12.18 2.12
C ALA A 539 15.08 13.09 0.88
N GLY A 540 14.06 13.25 0.05
CA GLY A 540 14.07 14.07 -1.16
C GLY A 540 14.50 13.33 -2.42
N ALA A 541 14.42 12.00 -2.45
CA ALA A 541 14.59 11.25 -3.69
C ALA A 541 13.50 11.64 -4.70
N SER A 542 13.87 11.75 -5.98
CA SER A 542 12.88 11.83 -7.05
C SER A 542 12.16 10.50 -7.22
N PHE A 543 10.88 10.53 -7.57
CA PHE A 543 10.09 9.34 -7.82
C PHE A 543 8.97 9.60 -8.83
N GLU A 544 8.54 8.54 -9.49
CA GLU A 544 7.26 8.47 -10.19
C GLU A 544 6.24 7.76 -9.30
N TYR A 545 4.94 7.98 -9.53
CA TYR A 545 3.88 7.31 -8.78
C TYR A 545 2.90 6.70 -9.79
N GLY A 546 2.92 5.38 -9.91
CA GLY A 546 2.22 4.67 -10.99
C GLY A 546 2.70 5.07 -12.39
N SER A 547 1.78 5.11 -13.35
CA SER A 547 2.04 5.51 -14.73
C SER A 547 2.35 7.01 -14.86
N GLU A 548 3.43 7.36 -15.57
CA GLU A 548 3.84 8.74 -15.87
C GLU A 548 2.73 9.58 -16.53
N LYS A 549 1.95 8.95 -17.42
CA LYS A 549 0.92 9.66 -18.20
C LYS A 549 -0.30 10.00 -17.37
N ASP A 550 -0.91 8.98 -16.77
CA ASP A 550 -2.27 9.10 -16.21
C ASP A 550 -2.30 8.99 -14.68
N HIS A 551 -1.15 8.77 -14.02
CA HIS A 551 -1.03 8.58 -12.58
C HIS A 551 -1.83 7.39 -12.04
N THR A 552 -2.12 6.43 -12.91
CA THR A 552 -2.80 5.19 -12.56
C THR A 552 -1.84 4.22 -11.91
N VAL A 553 -2.30 3.50 -10.90
CA VAL A 553 -1.54 2.43 -10.24
C VAL A 553 -2.22 1.08 -10.44
N MET A 554 -1.46 0.00 -10.25
CA MET A 554 -2.00 -1.35 -10.13
C MET A 554 -2.98 -1.47 -8.95
N TRP A 555 -3.96 -2.36 -9.08
CA TRP A 555 -5.02 -2.53 -8.09
C TRP A 555 -4.48 -2.96 -6.73
N TYR A 556 -5.08 -2.41 -5.66
CA TYR A 556 -4.85 -2.90 -4.30
C TYR A 556 -5.81 -4.04 -3.94
N SER A 557 -5.42 -4.82 -2.93
CA SER A 557 -6.29 -5.77 -2.24
C SER A 557 -6.36 -5.43 -0.76
N LEU A 558 -7.57 -5.49 -0.20
CA LEU A 558 -7.77 -5.66 1.23
C LEU A 558 -8.17 -7.12 1.41
N ALA A 559 -7.31 -7.93 2.04
CA ALA A 559 -7.53 -9.37 2.15
C ALA A 559 -8.90 -9.68 2.75
N GLN A 560 -9.62 -10.64 2.17
CA GLN A 560 -10.89 -11.14 2.71
C GLN A 560 -10.68 -12.58 3.19
N PHE A 561 -11.29 -12.91 4.31
CA PHE A 561 -11.38 -14.27 4.81
C PHE A 561 -12.82 -14.73 4.59
N GLN A 562 -13.09 -15.66 3.67
CA GLN A 562 -14.46 -16.17 3.43
C GLN A 562 -15.00 -16.88 4.67
N THR A 563 -14.15 -17.70 5.28
CA THR A 563 -14.33 -18.38 6.56
C THR A 563 -13.01 -18.29 7.34
N PRO A 564 -12.97 -18.58 8.64
CA PRO A 564 -11.71 -18.63 9.38
C PRO A 564 -10.63 -19.42 8.63
N GLY A 565 -9.47 -18.79 8.41
CA GLY A 565 -8.32 -19.39 7.72
C GLY A 565 -8.46 -19.61 6.21
N LYS A 566 -9.57 -19.22 5.57
CA LYS A 566 -9.77 -19.34 4.11
C LYS A 566 -9.77 -17.98 3.43
N LEU A 567 -8.69 -17.68 2.71
CA LEU A 567 -8.47 -16.40 2.04
C LEU A 567 -9.18 -16.26 0.69
N GLN A 568 -9.55 -15.03 0.38
CA GLN A 568 -9.95 -14.54 -0.94
C GLN A 568 -9.27 -13.18 -1.18
N ASN A 569 -8.52 -13.09 -2.27
CA ASN A 569 -7.93 -11.82 -2.71
C ASN A 569 -8.91 -11.08 -3.63
N ASN A 570 -8.97 -9.75 -3.52
CA ASN A 570 -9.92 -8.92 -4.25
C ASN A 570 -9.25 -7.68 -4.85
N PHE A 571 -8.50 -7.88 -5.94
CA PHE A 571 -7.79 -6.81 -6.66
C PHE A 571 -8.74 -6.04 -7.58
N THR A 572 -9.21 -4.87 -7.15
CA THR A 572 -10.37 -4.23 -7.81
C THR A 572 -10.23 -2.76 -8.16
N SER A 573 -9.38 -1.99 -7.48
CA SER A 573 -9.39 -0.51 -7.51
C SER A 573 -8.03 0.08 -7.15
N MET A 574 -7.85 1.37 -7.40
CA MET A 574 -6.65 2.15 -7.06
C MET A 574 -6.74 2.81 -5.67
N VAL A 575 -5.57 3.11 -5.11
CA VAL A 575 -5.42 3.88 -3.87
C VAL A 575 -4.07 4.62 -3.86
N ASP A 576 -4.08 5.88 -3.47
CA ASP A 576 -2.88 6.59 -3.06
C ASP A 576 -2.58 6.32 -1.59
N VAL A 577 -1.62 5.44 -1.31
CA VAL A 577 -1.24 5.11 0.07
C VAL A 577 -0.44 6.21 0.74
N SER A 578 0.05 7.19 -0.02
CA SER A 578 0.70 8.38 0.54
C SER A 578 -0.30 9.46 0.97
N ASN A 579 -1.59 9.24 0.72
CA ASN A 579 -2.68 10.11 1.14
C ASN A 579 -3.53 9.42 2.22
N ALA A 580 -3.47 9.91 3.46
CA ALA A 580 -4.18 9.27 4.58
C ALA A 580 -5.70 9.24 4.42
N LEU A 581 -6.30 10.21 3.71
CA LEU A 581 -7.73 10.23 3.39
C LEU A 581 -8.08 9.12 2.40
N ASP A 582 -7.29 8.99 1.35
CA ASP A 582 -7.50 7.97 0.31
C ASP A 582 -7.21 6.56 0.84
N TYR A 583 -6.20 6.43 1.71
CA TYR A 583 -5.91 5.21 2.46
C TYR A 583 -7.10 4.78 3.33
N THR A 584 -7.69 5.73 4.07
CA THR A 584 -8.89 5.48 4.87
C THR A 584 -10.08 5.11 3.99
N ARG A 585 -10.33 5.84 2.91
CA ARG A 585 -11.37 5.53 1.92
C ARG A 585 -11.22 4.10 1.39
N ALA A 586 -10.01 3.71 1.00
CA ALA A 586 -9.73 2.40 0.44
C ALA A 586 -10.03 1.24 1.41
N ILE A 587 -9.80 1.44 2.71
CA ILE A 587 -10.17 0.47 3.76
C ILE A 587 -11.70 0.35 3.85
N LEU A 588 -12.39 1.50 3.96
CA LEU A 588 -13.86 1.53 4.04
C LEU A 588 -14.51 0.92 2.79
N ALA A 589 -13.96 1.21 1.61
CA ALA A 589 -14.41 0.66 0.33
C ALA A 589 -14.19 -0.85 0.28
N GLY A 590 -12.98 -1.30 0.64
CA GLY A 590 -12.57 -2.71 0.59
C GLY A 590 -13.47 -3.60 1.45
N ARG A 591 -13.89 -3.12 2.63
CA ARG A 591 -14.82 -3.82 3.53
C ARG A 591 -16.25 -3.94 2.99
N ARG A 592 -16.60 -3.13 1.99
CA ARG A 592 -17.93 -3.10 1.37
C ARG A 592 -17.94 -3.72 -0.03
N ARG A 593 -16.83 -4.33 -0.48
CA ARG A 593 -16.71 -5.01 -1.77
C ARG A 593 -16.92 -6.52 -1.66
N GLY A 594 -17.52 -7.10 -2.69
CA GLY A 594 -17.70 -8.55 -2.80
C GLY A 594 -18.86 -9.10 -1.96
N SER A 595 -18.82 -10.41 -1.71
CA SER A 595 -19.82 -11.12 -0.91
C SER A 595 -19.53 -11.03 0.59
N ALA A 596 -20.47 -11.51 1.42
CA ALA A 596 -20.21 -11.69 2.84
C ALA A 596 -18.95 -12.55 3.08
N CYS A 597 -18.12 -12.13 4.03
CA CYS A 597 -16.89 -12.80 4.41
C CYS A 597 -16.80 -12.82 5.94
N HIS A 598 -16.05 -13.77 6.52
CA HIS A 598 -15.74 -13.87 7.95
C HIS A 598 -15.09 -12.59 8.51
N ASP A 599 -14.02 -12.13 7.87
CA ASP A 599 -13.28 -10.95 8.30
C ASP A 599 -12.45 -10.34 7.16
N HIS A 600 -11.91 -9.14 7.39
CA HIS A 600 -10.98 -8.42 6.53
C HIS A 600 -9.60 -8.30 7.18
N GLY A 601 -8.56 -8.38 6.35
CA GLY A 601 -7.18 -8.07 6.72
C GLY A 601 -7.00 -6.61 7.13
N ILE A 602 -5.84 -6.31 7.71
CA ILE A 602 -5.53 -5.01 8.34
C ILE A 602 -4.55 -4.17 7.53
N TYR A 603 -4.06 -4.71 6.40
CA TYR A 603 -3.09 -4.07 5.53
C TYR A 603 -3.69 -3.87 4.14
N VAL A 604 -3.63 -2.63 3.64
CA VAL A 604 -3.99 -2.31 2.25
C VAL A 604 -2.82 -2.74 1.37
N ALA A 605 -2.90 -3.95 0.82
CA ALA A 605 -1.84 -4.54 0.01
C ALA A 605 -1.87 -3.96 -1.41
N THR A 606 -1.14 -2.88 -1.63
CA THR A 606 -0.93 -2.32 -2.97
C THR A 606 0.12 -3.11 -3.74
N ARG A 607 -0.11 -3.26 -5.05
CA ARG A 607 0.86 -3.84 -5.98
C ARG A 607 1.87 -2.82 -6.48
N GLU A 608 1.58 -1.54 -6.31
CA GLU A 608 2.34 -0.41 -6.81
C GLU A 608 2.07 0.87 -5.99
N SER A 609 3.05 1.75 -5.91
CA SER A 609 2.94 3.10 -5.35
C SER A 609 4.03 4.00 -5.96
N ARG A 610 5.04 4.42 -5.18
CA ARG A 610 6.19 5.21 -5.67
C ARG A 610 7.26 4.31 -6.27
N HIS A 611 7.83 4.74 -7.39
CA HIS A 611 9.01 4.16 -8.00
C HIS A 611 10.16 5.15 -7.84
N ILE A 612 11.12 4.83 -6.96
CA ILE A 612 12.23 5.73 -6.69
C ILE A 612 13.14 5.78 -7.92
N ILE A 613 13.51 6.99 -8.35
CA ILE A 613 14.48 7.17 -9.43
C ILE A 613 15.87 6.87 -8.87
N GLY A 614 16.42 5.72 -9.26
CA GLY A 614 17.77 5.29 -8.94
C GLY A 614 18.78 5.76 -9.98
N ASP A 615 20.02 5.31 -9.83
CA ASP A 615 21.07 5.56 -10.82
C ASP A 615 20.75 4.95 -12.19
N VAL A 616 19.92 3.90 -12.19
CA VAL A 616 19.34 3.26 -13.37
C VAL A 616 17.86 3.00 -13.08
N VAL A 617 17.00 3.32 -14.04
CA VAL A 617 15.58 2.95 -14.05
C VAL A 617 15.40 1.82 -15.06
N MET A 618 14.90 0.67 -14.62
CA MET A 618 14.55 -0.43 -15.53
C MET A 618 13.27 -0.12 -16.28
N ARG A 619 13.28 -0.30 -17.60
CA ARG A 619 12.13 -0.18 -18.50
C ARG A 619 11.64 -1.55 -18.96
N LEU A 620 10.40 -1.61 -19.44
CA LEU A 620 9.87 -2.86 -20.03
C LEU A 620 10.69 -3.29 -21.25
N SER A 621 11.20 -2.33 -22.04
CA SER A 621 12.14 -2.61 -23.14
C SER A 621 13.40 -3.34 -22.68
N ASP A 622 13.94 -3.04 -21.49
CA ASP A 622 15.12 -3.75 -20.97
C ASP A 622 14.82 -5.25 -20.78
N GLN A 623 13.59 -5.57 -20.40
CA GLN A 623 13.13 -6.96 -20.18
C GLN A 623 12.89 -7.67 -21.52
N LEU A 624 12.15 -7.04 -22.43
CA LEU A 624 11.84 -7.60 -23.76
C LEU A 624 13.10 -7.82 -24.61
N LEU A 625 14.11 -6.98 -24.46
CA LEU A 625 15.39 -7.07 -25.18
C LEU A 625 16.45 -7.90 -24.42
N HIS A 626 16.08 -8.53 -23.30
CA HIS A 626 16.99 -9.34 -22.47
C HIS A 626 18.29 -8.62 -22.06
N ARG A 627 18.18 -7.36 -21.62
CA ARG A 627 19.33 -6.56 -21.18
C ARG A 627 20.11 -7.27 -20.06
N ARG A 628 21.44 -7.15 -20.10
CA ARG A 628 22.37 -7.68 -19.09
C ARG A 628 23.06 -6.55 -18.36
N TRP A 629 23.40 -6.76 -17.09
CA TRP A 629 24.02 -5.74 -16.24
C TRP A 629 25.42 -6.15 -15.75
N PRO A 630 26.46 -5.31 -15.90
CA PRO A 630 27.77 -5.62 -15.33
C PRO A 630 27.71 -5.73 -13.79
N ASP A 631 26.78 -5.01 -13.17
CA ASP A 631 26.52 -4.92 -11.74
C ASP A 631 25.23 -5.66 -11.35
N VAL A 632 24.93 -6.81 -11.97
CA VAL A 632 23.81 -7.67 -11.58
C VAL A 632 23.97 -8.15 -10.12
N VAL A 633 22.89 -8.11 -9.35
CA VAL A 633 22.87 -8.55 -7.94
C VAL A 633 21.71 -9.48 -7.59
N ASN A 634 20.74 -9.66 -8.48
CA ASN A 634 19.70 -10.67 -8.33
C ASN A 634 19.13 -11.03 -9.71
N VAL A 635 18.59 -12.24 -9.85
CA VAL A 635 17.82 -12.64 -11.05
C VAL A 635 16.39 -12.94 -10.64
N HIS A 636 15.45 -12.19 -11.18
CA HIS A 636 14.03 -12.35 -10.92
C HIS A 636 13.39 -13.21 -12.00
N PHE A 637 12.24 -13.82 -11.72
CA PHE A 637 11.51 -14.61 -12.70
C PHE A 637 10.00 -14.39 -12.57
N SER A 638 9.36 -13.91 -13.62
CA SER A 638 7.91 -13.74 -13.61
C SER A 638 7.30 -13.52 -15.00
N ASN A 639 5.98 -13.51 -15.03
CA ASN A 639 5.18 -12.96 -16.10
C ASN A 639 4.87 -11.45 -15.88
N HIS A 640 4.28 -10.80 -16.87
CA HIS A 640 3.86 -9.39 -16.79
C HIS A 640 2.52 -9.22 -16.06
N ASP A 641 2.51 -9.44 -14.74
CA ASP A 641 1.31 -9.46 -13.92
C ASP A 641 0.87 -8.07 -13.39
N VAL A 642 0.49 -7.15 -14.28
CA VAL A 642 0.14 -5.74 -13.95
C VAL A 642 -1.05 -5.66 -12.98
N LYS A 643 -2.20 -6.29 -13.29
CA LYS A 643 -3.47 -6.09 -12.54
C LYS A 643 -3.81 -4.60 -12.38
N GLY A 644 -4.24 -3.99 -13.48
CA GLY A 644 -4.28 -2.54 -13.67
C GLY A 644 -4.28 -2.20 -15.17
N VAL A 645 -4.27 -0.91 -15.48
CA VAL A 645 -4.06 -0.41 -16.85
C VAL A 645 -2.58 -0.41 -17.16
N SER A 646 -2.16 -1.05 -18.26
CA SER A 646 -0.80 -0.89 -18.78
C SER A 646 -0.64 0.45 -19.53
N GLY A 647 0.48 1.12 -19.28
CA GLY A 647 0.86 2.35 -19.98
C GLY A 647 1.65 2.07 -21.25
N ALA A 648 2.47 1.02 -21.24
CA ALA A 648 3.46 0.70 -22.25
C ALA A 648 2.89 0.50 -23.66
N GLU A 649 3.58 1.07 -24.64
CA GLU A 649 3.19 0.89 -26.05
C GLU A 649 3.27 -0.57 -26.49
N TRP A 650 4.19 -1.36 -25.93
CA TRP A 650 4.35 -2.78 -26.23
C TRP A 650 3.06 -3.58 -26.02
N VAL A 651 2.46 -3.43 -24.83
CA VAL A 651 1.20 -4.11 -24.49
C VAL A 651 0.06 -3.58 -25.36
N ASN A 652 0.02 -2.27 -25.58
CA ASN A 652 -1.02 -1.63 -26.40
C ASN A 652 -1.01 -2.09 -27.86
N VAL A 653 0.15 -2.37 -28.46
CA VAL A 653 0.24 -2.92 -29.83
C VAL A 653 0.11 -4.45 -29.89
N GLY A 654 -0.11 -5.09 -28.74
CA GLY A 654 -0.39 -6.51 -28.60
C GLY A 654 0.77 -7.38 -28.17
N LEU A 655 1.96 -6.82 -27.94
CA LEU A 655 3.08 -7.55 -27.36
C LEU A 655 2.93 -7.61 -25.83
N ILE A 656 2.14 -8.57 -25.36
CA ILE A 656 2.08 -8.92 -23.94
C ILE A 656 3.36 -9.69 -23.59
N PRO A 657 4.18 -9.24 -22.62
CA PRO A 657 5.47 -9.84 -22.37
C PRO A 657 5.39 -11.32 -21.95
N PRO A 658 6.35 -12.15 -22.39
CA PRO A 658 6.43 -13.56 -21.99
C PRO A 658 6.88 -13.73 -20.53
N ASN A 659 6.95 -14.99 -20.07
CA ASN A 659 7.61 -15.33 -18.80
C ASN A 659 9.12 -15.15 -18.95
N LEU A 660 9.73 -14.23 -18.20
CA LEU A 660 11.12 -13.81 -18.37
C LEU A 660 11.95 -13.99 -17.11
N GLU A 661 13.23 -14.34 -17.30
CA GLU A 661 14.28 -14.13 -16.30
C GLU A 661 14.89 -12.74 -16.48
N ILE A 662 14.89 -11.95 -15.41
CA ILE A 662 15.23 -10.52 -15.47
C ILE A 662 16.36 -10.24 -14.48
N GLU A 663 17.47 -9.69 -14.98
CA GLU A 663 18.58 -9.28 -14.12
C GLU A 663 18.28 -7.93 -13.45
N VAL A 664 18.51 -7.86 -12.15
CA VAL A 664 18.39 -6.63 -11.36
C VAL A 664 19.79 -6.05 -11.12
N SER A 665 19.99 -4.81 -11.54
CA SER A 665 21.24 -4.05 -11.35
C SER A 665 21.33 -3.46 -9.95
N TYR A 666 22.52 -3.46 -9.36
CA TYR A 666 22.77 -2.81 -8.06
C TYR A 666 22.38 -1.33 -8.05
N ARG A 667 22.61 -0.63 -9.16
CA ARG A 667 22.26 0.78 -9.33
C ARG A 667 20.76 1.08 -9.24
N MET A 668 19.88 0.08 -9.42
CA MET A 668 18.44 0.25 -9.20
C MET A 668 18.07 0.36 -7.72
N LEU A 669 18.93 -0.11 -6.81
CA LEU A 669 18.72 -0.04 -5.36
C LEU A 669 19.23 1.28 -4.78
N LEU A 670 19.92 2.12 -5.57
CA LEU A 670 20.59 3.33 -5.12
C LEU A 670 19.81 4.58 -5.59
N PRO A 671 19.05 5.26 -4.72
CA PRO A 671 18.32 6.47 -5.09
C PRO A 671 19.27 7.53 -5.65
N LYS A 672 18.95 8.09 -6.82
CA LYS A 672 19.83 9.04 -7.50
C LYS A 672 20.05 10.28 -6.66
N GLY A 673 21.32 10.64 -6.43
CA GLY A 673 21.70 11.84 -5.69
C GLY A 673 21.72 11.70 -4.15
N LEU A 674 21.27 10.57 -3.59
CA LEU A 674 21.33 10.32 -2.14
C LEU A 674 22.44 9.33 -1.78
N GLU A 675 23.07 9.51 -0.62
CA GLU A 675 24.07 8.59 -0.07
C GLU A 675 23.54 7.83 1.16
N GLY A 676 24.20 6.74 1.55
CA GLY A 676 23.94 6.07 2.83
C GLY A 676 22.70 5.18 2.90
N MET A 677 21.97 4.99 1.78
CA MET A 677 20.77 4.15 1.77
C MET A 677 20.63 3.25 0.53
N LEU A 678 19.77 2.25 0.68
CA LEU A 678 19.30 1.33 -0.36
C LEU A 678 17.76 1.30 -0.36
N VAL A 679 17.14 1.13 -1.52
CA VAL A 679 15.68 0.93 -1.67
C VAL A 679 15.42 -0.44 -2.27
N VAL A 680 14.53 -1.20 -1.64
CA VAL A 680 14.10 -2.53 -2.09
C VAL A 680 12.58 -2.69 -2.01
N GLY A 681 12.06 -3.82 -2.49
CA GLY A 681 10.63 -4.07 -2.57
C GLY A 681 10.01 -3.43 -3.81
N LYS A 682 8.73 -3.05 -3.72
CA LYS A 682 7.98 -2.49 -4.86
C LYS A 682 8.44 -1.09 -5.27
N ALA A 683 9.15 -0.37 -4.39
CA ALA A 683 9.62 0.98 -4.66
C ALA A 683 10.98 1.05 -5.40
N ILE A 684 11.53 -0.11 -5.79
CA ILE A 684 12.75 -0.22 -6.58
C ILE A 684 12.65 0.58 -7.88
N SER A 685 13.79 1.01 -8.43
CA SER A 685 13.83 1.83 -9.63
C SER A 685 13.45 1.09 -10.92
N ALA A 686 12.17 1.16 -11.26
CA ALA A 686 11.59 0.61 -12.47
C ALA A 686 10.39 1.45 -12.95
N THR A 687 10.05 1.39 -14.23
CA THR A 687 8.81 2.01 -14.75
C THR A 687 7.58 1.22 -14.33
N HIS A 688 6.41 1.84 -14.44
CA HIS A 688 5.09 1.24 -14.22
C HIS A 688 4.96 -0.17 -14.82
N ASP A 689 5.33 -0.31 -16.09
CA ASP A 689 5.15 -1.55 -16.83
C ASP A 689 6.33 -2.54 -16.67
N ALA A 690 7.49 -2.10 -16.17
CA ALA A 690 8.60 -2.98 -15.85
C ALA A 690 8.44 -3.64 -14.46
N LEU A 691 7.87 -2.93 -13.48
CA LEU A 691 7.73 -3.41 -12.11
C LEU A 691 7.02 -4.78 -11.96
N PRO A 692 5.93 -5.13 -12.68
CA PRO A 692 5.14 -6.33 -12.43
C PRO A 692 5.98 -7.61 -12.39
N ALA A 693 6.98 -7.71 -13.26
CA ALA A 693 7.77 -8.92 -13.42
C ALA A 693 8.91 -9.05 -12.41
N ILE A 694 9.24 -7.99 -11.66
CA ILE A 694 10.38 -7.96 -10.73
C ILE A 694 9.97 -7.83 -9.25
N ARG A 695 8.69 -7.98 -8.91
CA ARG A 695 8.18 -7.84 -7.53
C ARG A 695 7.60 -9.12 -6.91
N MET A 696 8.00 -10.28 -7.40
CA MET A 696 7.53 -11.57 -6.85
C MET A 696 8.08 -11.81 -5.45
N GLN A 697 7.29 -12.43 -4.58
CA GLN A 697 7.63 -12.51 -3.15
C GLN A 697 8.97 -13.20 -2.88
N SER A 698 9.28 -14.30 -3.57
CA SER A 698 10.56 -15.01 -3.42
C SER A 698 11.74 -14.21 -3.97
N ASP A 699 11.54 -13.49 -5.08
CA ASP A 699 12.56 -12.58 -5.62
C ASP A 699 12.85 -11.43 -4.64
N LEU A 700 11.80 -10.88 -4.02
CA LEU A 700 11.88 -9.79 -3.06
C LEU A 700 12.50 -10.22 -1.72
N GLU A 701 12.26 -11.45 -1.26
CA GLU A 701 12.95 -12.04 -0.10
C GLU A 701 14.47 -12.10 -0.38
N ASN A 702 14.88 -12.60 -1.54
CA ASN A 702 16.28 -12.62 -1.96
C ASN A 702 16.89 -11.21 -2.10
N LEU A 703 16.16 -10.27 -2.72
CA LEU A 703 16.60 -8.88 -2.89
C LEU A 703 16.80 -8.17 -1.54
N GLY A 704 15.96 -8.45 -0.55
CA GLY A 704 16.13 -7.93 0.81
C GLY A 704 17.47 -8.36 1.42
N ALA A 705 17.81 -9.64 1.29
CA ALA A 705 19.10 -10.15 1.75
C ALA A 705 20.29 -9.56 0.97
N VAL A 706 20.16 -9.38 -0.34
CA VAL A 706 21.17 -8.69 -1.18
C VAL A 706 21.47 -7.29 -0.63
N ALA A 707 20.44 -6.50 -0.34
CA ALA A 707 20.62 -5.16 0.23
C ALA A 707 21.27 -5.20 1.63
N ALA A 708 20.93 -6.19 2.44
CA ALA A 708 21.56 -6.38 3.75
C ALA A 708 23.04 -6.73 3.67
N LEU A 709 23.43 -7.61 2.75
CA LEU A 709 24.85 -7.94 2.50
C LEU A 709 25.62 -6.70 2.03
N ALA A 710 25.04 -5.91 1.13
CA ALA A 710 25.62 -4.65 0.67
C ALA A 710 25.76 -3.63 1.80
N ALA A 711 24.74 -3.47 2.65
CA ALA A 711 24.79 -2.59 3.81
C ALA A 711 25.85 -3.05 4.83
N ALA A 712 25.90 -4.34 5.13
CA ALA A 712 26.90 -4.89 6.06
C ALA A 712 28.33 -4.77 5.52
N GLN A 713 28.53 -4.90 4.20
CA GLN A 713 29.81 -4.63 3.56
C GLN A 713 30.19 -3.15 3.71
N ALA A 714 29.25 -2.24 3.42
CA ALA A 714 29.47 -0.79 3.55
C ALA A 714 29.86 -0.38 4.98
N VAL A 715 29.15 -0.90 6.00
CA VAL A 715 29.46 -0.64 7.41
C VAL A 715 30.85 -1.17 7.76
N ARG A 716 31.17 -2.42 7.40
CA ARG A 716 32.48 -3.03 7.70
C ARG A 716 33.64 -2.30 7.01
N SER A 717 33.46 -1.86 5.78
CA SER A 717 34.47 -1.10 5.03
C SER A 717 34.48 0.40 5.35
N LYS A 718 33.58 0.88 6.22
CA LYS A 718 33.38 2.31 6.53
C LYS A 718 33.09 3.16 5.29
N GLN A 719 32.39 2.59 4.33
CA GLN A 719 31.95 3.24 3.09
C GLN A 719 30.43 3.48 3.12
N THR A 720 29.91 4.18 2.11
CA THR A 720 28.46 4.21 1.85
C THR A 720 28.10 3.03 0.96
N PRO A 721 26.82 2.60 0.92
CA PRO A 721 26.36 1.56 0.01
C PRO A 721 26.77 1.81 -1.45
N ARG A 722 26.74 3.06 -1.92
CA ARG A 722 27.17 3.42 -3.29
C ARG A 722 28.64 3.13 -3.57
N SER A 723 29.49 3.15 -2.56
CA SER A 723 30.96 3.05 -2.71
C SER A 723 31.53 1.66 -2.41
N ILE A 724 30.69 0.65 -2.20
CA ILE A 724 31.18 -0.71 -1.95
C ILE A 724 31.84 -1.31 -3.19
N ASP A 725 32.74 -2.26 -2.99
CA ASP A 725 33.21 -3.12 -4.08
C ASP A 725 32.12 -4.12 -4.47
N ILE A 726 31.49 -3.87 -5.61
CA ILE A 726 30.43 -4.72 -6.16
C ILE A 726 30.92 -6.13 -6.51
N ARG A 727 32.21 -6.32 -6.84
CA ARG A 727 32.73 -7.66 -7.19
C ARG A 727 32.76 -8.58 -5.97
N THR A 728 33.21 -8.05 -4.82
CA THR A 728 33.13 -8.76 -3.54
C THR A 728 31.69 -9.20 -3.24
N LEU A 729 30.71 -8.30 -3.41
CA LEU A 729 29.30 -8.65 -3.21
C LEU A 729 28.86 -9.74 -4.20
N GLN A 730 29.14 -9.59 -5.50
CA GLN A 730 28.76 -10.56 -6.52
C GLN A 730 29.32 -11.96 -6.27
N HIS A 731 30.55 -12.10 -5.74
CA HIS A 731 31.08 -13.40 -5.35
C HIS A 731 30.20 -14.08 -4.30
N VAL A 732 29.84 -13.36 -3.23
CA VAL A 732 28.94 -13.87 -2.19
C VAL A 732 27.56 -14.25 -2.76
N LEU A 733 27.06 -13.46 -3.71
CA LEU A 733 25.76 -13.70 -4.34
C LEU A 733 25.77 -14.93 -5.27
N ALA A 734 26.86 -15.15 -5.99
CA ALA A 734 27.05 -16.33 -6.84
C ALA A 734 27.15 -17.60 -5.98
N ASP A 735 27.92 -17.57 -4.89
CA ASP A 735 28.05 -18.68 -3.94
C ASP A 735 26.69 -19.06 -3.30
N LYS A 736 25.79 -18.08 -3.14
CA LYS A 736 24.43 -18.27 -2.63
C LYS A 736 23.41 -18.63 -3.72
N GLY A 737 23.82 -18.70 -4.98
CA GLY A 737 22.97 -19.03 -6.13
C GLY A 737 21.94 -17.94 -6.50
N LEU A 738 22.18 -16.68 -6.09
CA LEU A 738 21.29 -15.55 -6.40
C LEU A 738 21.58 -14.93 -7.77
N ILE A 739 22.82 -15.08 -8.24
CA ILE A 739 23.23 -14.76 -9.60
C ILE A 739 24.00 -15.95 -10.20
N PRO A 740 23.98 -16.14 -11.54
CA PRO A 740 24.79 -17.15 -12.19
C PRO A 740 26.30 -16.90 -12.01
N GLU A 741 27.12 -17.94 -11.79
CA GLU A 741 28.58 -17.83 -11.66
C GLU A 741 29.25 -17.14 -12.85
N GLU A 742 28.75 -17.37 -14.07
CA GLU A 742 29.19 -16.71 -15.30
C GLU A 742 29.10 -15.16 -15.23
N SER A 743 28.28 -14.60 -14.33
CA SER A 743 28.17 -13.16 -14.12
C SER A 743 29.46 -12.52 -13.58
N LEU A 744 30.31 -13.32 -12.93
CA LEU A 744 31.59 -12.88 -12.39
C LEU A 744 32.64 -12.62 -13.47
N THR A 745 32.61 -13.42 -14.54
CA THR A 745 33.65 -13.45 -15.57
C THR A 745 33.20 -12.94 -16.93
N ARG A 746 31.89 -12.84 -17.18
CA ARG A 746 31.36 -12.39 -18.47
C ARG A 746 31.83 -10.99 -18.82
N GLN A 747 32.15 -10.79 -20.10
CA GLN A 747 32.27 -9.48 -20.71
C GLN A 747 31.00 -9.17 -21.49
N LEU A 748 30.47 -7.96 -21.32
CA LEU A 748 29.25 -7.53 -21.98
C LEU A 748 29.57 -6.54 -23.10
N ALA A 749 28.90 -6.71 -24.24
CA ALA A 749 28.99 -5.79 -25.37
C ALA A 749 27.58 -5.41 -25.87
N PRO A 750 27.45 -4.24 -26.52
CA PRO A 750 26.23 -3.91 -27.24
C PRO A 750 25.99 -4.82 -28.44
N MET A 751 24.72 -5.00 -28.81
CA MET A 751 24.34 -5.75 -30.01
C MET A 751 24.18 -4.78 -31.18
N ARG A 752 25.00 -4.92 -32.23
CA ARG A 752 24.97 -4.05 -33.42
C ARG A 752 24.69 -4.88 -34.66
N TYR A 753 23.86 -4.37 -35.56
CA TYR A 753 23.45 -5.06 -36.78
C TYR A 753 24.13 -4.46 -38.02
N SER A 754 24.76 -5.28 -38.85
CA SER A 754 25.08 -4.93 -40.24
C SER A 754 23.80 -4.79 -41.07
N ASP A 755 23.90 -4.15 -42.24
CA ASP A 755 22.76 -4.00 -43.17
C ASP A 755 22.12 -5.34 -43.53
N ASP A 756 22.94 -6.37 -43.77
CA ASP A 756 22.44 -7.73 -44.06
C ASP A 756 21.74 -8.36 -42.84
N GLU A 757 22.18 -8.06 -41.63
CA GLU A 757 21.52 -8.49 -40.40
C GLU A 757 20.19 -7.75 -40.17
N LEU A 758 20.13 -6.46 -40.49
CA LEU A 758 18.87 -5.70 -40.44
C LEU A 758 17.84 -6.27 -41.43
N ILE A 759 18.26 -6.63 -42.65
CA ILE A 759 17.37 -7.29 -43.61
C ILE A 759 16.84 -8.61 -43.05
N ARG A 760 17.74 -9.46 -42.52
CA ARG A 760 17.35 -10.74 -41.90
C ARG A 760 16.42 -10.56 -40.72
N LEU A 761 16.64 -9.53 -39.91
CA LEU A 761 15.81 -9.20 -38.76
C LEU A 761 14.40 -8.78 -39.19
N VAL A 762 14.28 -7.91 -40.21
CA VAL A 762 12.97 -7.55 -40.77
C VAL A 762 12.26 -8.76 -41.39
N ASP A 763 13.00 -9.68 -41.98
CA ASP A 763 12.43 -10.90 -42.55
C ASP A 763 11.96 -11.92 -41.51
N SER A 764 12.51 -11.89 -40.30
CA SER A 764 12.13 -12.78 -39.19
C SER A 764 10.92 -12.30 -38.38
N ILE A 765 10.32 -11.16 -38.73
CA ILE A 765 9.11 -10.66 -38.09
C ILE A 765 7.98 -11.70 -38.15
N GLU A 766 7.15 -11.73 -37.12
CA GLU A 766 6.10 -12.73 -36.90
C GLU A 766 5.05 -12.70 -38.03
N THR A 767 4.78 -13.86 -38.65
CA THR A 767 3.92 -13.95 -39.85
C THR A 767 2.62 -14.73 -39.67
N GLU A 768 2.47 -15.48 -38.57
CA GLU A 768 1.31 -16.35 -38.33
C GLU A 768 0.64 -16.00 -37.01
N GLU A 769 1.39 -16.12 -35.90
CA GLU A 769 0.86 -15.93 -34.56
C GLU A 769 0.69 -14.43 -34.18
N PRO A 770 -0.31 -14.11 -33.36
CA PRO A 770 -0.48 -12.79 -32.76
C PRO A 770 0.61 -12.51 -31.72
N LEU A 771 0.96 -11.22 -31.50
CA LEU A 771 2.02 -10.86 -30.54
C LEU A 771 1.68 -11.24 -29.10
N TYR A 772 0.40 -11.32 -28.73
CA TYR A 772 0.03 -11.68 -27.35
C TYR A 772 0.35 -13.15 -27.05
N GLU A 773 0.60 -13.97 -28.07
CA GLU A 773 0.94 -15.39 -27.92
C GLU A 773 2.28 -15.58 -27.17
N TYR A 774 3.16 -14.57 -27.17
CA TYR A 774 4.34 -14.58 -26.30
C TYR A 774 3.99 -14.78 -24.82
N SER A 775 2.85 -14.25 -24.37
CA SER A 775 2.42 -14.38 -22.97
C SER A 775 1.74 -15.70 -22.62
N ASN A 776 1.35 -16.50 -23.62
CA ASN A 776 0.65 -17.77 -23.44
C ASN A 776 1.63 -18.89 -23.06
N MET A 777 2.27 -18.73 -21.90
CA MET A 777 3.26 -19.65 -21.34
C MET A 777 2.82 -20.22 -19.98
N ARG A 778 3.16 -21.48 -19.74
CA ARG A 778 2.97 -22.12 -18.43
C ARG A 778 3.93 -21.51 -17.40
N MET A 779 3.55 -21.51 -16.13
CA MET A 779 4.33 -20.87 -15.06
C MET A 779 5.78 -21.36 -14.91
N ASN A 780 6.10 -22.57 -15.39
CA ASN A 780 7.44 -23.16 -15.32
C ASN A 780 8.27 -22.93 -16.59
N GLU A 781 7.72 -22.28 -17.61
CA GLU A 781 8.40 -21.98 -18.86
C GLU A 781 9.11 -20.63 -18.78
N VAL A 782 10.29 -20.55 -19.40
CA VAL A 782 11.11 -19.33 -19.49
C VAL A 782 11.35 -19.03 -20.96
N TYR A 783 11.00 -17.83 -21.40
CA TYR A 783 11.32 -17.36 -22.74
C TYR A 783 12.76 -16.85 -22.78
N ARG A 784 13.56 -17.32 -23.75
CA ARG A 784 15.00 -17.04 -23.86
C ARG A 784 15.45 -16.59 -25.26
N ARG A 785 14.54 -16.56 -26.23
CA ARG A 785 14.85 -16.20 -27.62
C ARG A 785 14.71 -14.70 -27.81
N GLU A 786 15.22 -14.17 -28.93
CA GLU A 786 14.91 -12.80 -29.33
C GLU A 786 13.45 -12.69 -29.76
N ILE A 787 12.83 -11.53 -29.54
CA ILE A 787 11.47 -11.20 -29.99
C ILE A 787 11.62 -10.30 -31.23
N PRO A 788 11.51 -10.82 -32.46
CA PRO A 788 11.77 -10.06 -33.69
C PRO A 788 11.05 -8.71 -33.72
N PHE A 789 9.77 -8.65 -33.34
CA PHE A 789 9.05 -7.38 -33.27
C PHE A 789 9.70 -6.34 -32.35
N ALA A 790 10.12 -6.76 -31.15
CA ALA A 790 10.75 -5.87 -30.17
C ALA A 790 12.14 -5.42 -30.65
N GLU A 791 12.92 -6.32 -31.26
CA GLU A 791 14.21 -6.00 -31.87
C GLU A 791 14.06 -4.96 -32.97
N ILE A 792 13.13 -5.16 -33.91
CA ILE A 792 12.87 -4.26 -35.04
C ILE A 792 12.47 -2.88 -34.52
N CYS A 793 11.53 -2.83 -33.57
CA CYS A 793 11.03 -1.56 -33.02
C CYS A 793 12.07 -0.81 -32.18
N SER A 794 13.13 -1.50 -31.73
CA SER A 794 14.17 -0.90 -30.87
C SER A 794 15.51 -0.68 -31.56
N ALA A 795 15.75 -1.23 -32.76
CA ALA A 795 17.01 -1.11 -33.51
C ALA A 795 17.34 0.33 -33.97
N GLY A 796 16.42 1.27 -33.75
CA GLY A 796 16.56 2.69 -34.04
C GLY A 796 16.32 3.06 -35.51
N PRO A 797 16.51 4.35 -35.87
CA PRO A 797 16.03 4.89 -37.14
C PRO A 797 16.64 4.24 -38.40
N ARG A 798 17.80 3.59 -38.28
CA ARG A 798 18.49 2.93 -39.42
C ARG A 798 17.66 1.81 -40.03
N ILE A 799 16.80 1.14 -39.25
CA ILE A 799 16.00 0.02 -39.74
C ILE A 799 14.81 0.46 -40.61
N ILE A 800 14.33 1.71 -40.47
CA ILE A 800 13.10 2.21 -41.09
C ILE A 800 13.05 1.96 -42.61
N PRO A 801 14.08 2.31 -43.41
CA PRO A 801 14.03 2.09 -44.87
C PRO A 801 13.91 0.61 -45.27
N TYR A 802 14.45 -0.29 -44.45
CA TYR A 802 14.36 -1.74 -44.69
C TYR A 802 12.94 -2.25 -44.39
N VAL A 803 12.32 -1.78 -43.31
CA VAL A 803 10.92 -2.10 -42.97
C VAL A 803 9.97 -1.54 -44.03
N GLU A 804 10.16 -0.30 -44.49
CA GLU A 804 9.34 0.31 -45.56
C GLU A 804 9.45 -0.44 -46.89
N LYS A 805 10.67 -0.89 -47.24
CA LYS A 805 10.90 -1.71 -48.44
C LYS A 805 10.24 -3.08 -48.31
N ALA A 806 10.27 -3.70 -47.14
CA ALA A 806 9.61 -4.97 -46.87
C ALA A 806 8.08 -4.83 -46.91
N LEU A 807 7.52 -3.75 -46.36
CA LEU A 807 6.08 -3.46 -46.36
C LEU A 807 5.50 -3.48 -47.79
N LYS A 808 6.22 -2.90 -48.76
CA LYS A 808 5.80 -2.83 -50.17
C LYS A 808 5.70 -4.19 -50.85
N ARG A 809 6.35 -5.23 -50.31
CA ARG A 809 6.43 -6.59 -50.89
C ARG A 809 5.64 -7.62 -50.08
N ALA A 810 5.34 -7.32 -48.83
CA ALA A 810 4.65 -8.23 -47.94
C ALA A 810 3.14 -8.27 -48.20
N GLU A 811 2.51 -9.39 -47.88
CA GLU A 811 1.06 -9.60 -47.91
C GLU A 811 0.58 -10.19 -46.58
N GLY A 812 -0.74 -10.24 -46.37
CA GLY A 812 -1.35 -10.84 -45.17
C GLY A 812 -0.87 -10.25 -43.84
N VAL A 813 -0.72 -11.12 -42.84
CA VAL A 813 -0.33 -10.76 -41.46
C VAL A 813 1.05 -10.11 -41.41
N LYS A 814 2.02 -10.57 -42.20
CA LYS A 814 3.36 -9.96 -42.27
C LYS A 814 3.29 -8.48 -42.63
N ARG A 815 2.41 -8.12 -43.59
CA ARG A 815 2.22 -6.72 -44.01
C ARG A 815 1.64 -5.86 -42.89
N ILE A 816 0.67 -6.39 -42.13
CA ILE A 816 0.08 -5.70 -40.98
C ILE A 816 1.13 -5.52 -39.87
N ARG A 817 1.91 -6.56 -39.56
CA ARG A 817 2.95 -6.50 -38.52
C ARG A 817 4.04 -5.48 -38.84
N LEU A 818 4.50 -5.42 -40.09
CA LEU A 818 5.44 -4.38 -40.55
C LEU A 818 4.84 -2.97 -40.43
N ALA A 819 3.54 -2.81 -40.70
CA ALA A 819 2.85 -1.54 -40.52
C ALA A 819 2.77 -1.11 -39.04
N GLN A 820 2.52 -2.05 -38.12
CA GLN A 820 2.58 -1.78 -36.67
C GLN A 820 4.01 -1.37 -36.24
N ALA A 821 5.04 -2.06 -36.73
CA ALA A 821 6.43 -1.73 -36.44
C ALA A 821 6.80 -0.33 -36.96
N LEU A 822 6.35 0.05 -38.16
CA LEU A 822 6.56 1.40 -38.70
C LEU A 822 5.89 2.47 -37.85
N ALA A 823 4.67 2.22 -37.35
CA ALA A 823 4.00 3.14 -36.43
C ALA A 823 4.81 3.36 -35.14
N MET A 824 5.30 2.28 -34.53
CA MET A 824 6.19 2.34 -33.36
C MET A 824 7.49 3.12 -33.62
N LEU A 825 8.07 2.95 -34.81
CA LEU A 825 9.27 3.66 -35.27
C LEU A 825 8.99 5.12 -35.71
N GLY A 826 7.73 5.57 -35.70
CA GLY A 826 7.33 6.91 -36.09
C GLY A 826 7.20 7.16 -37.60
N SER A 827 7.22 6.11 -38.43
CA SER A 827 6.95 6.21 -39.88
C SER A 827 5.46 6.10 -40.18
N LYS A 828 4.99 6.94 -41.13
CA LYS A 828 3.59 7.04 -41.55
C LYS A 828 3.25 6.16 -42.77
N GLU A 829 4.24 5.45 -43.32
CA GLU A 829 4.08 4.60 -44.51
C GLU A 829 3.15 3.40 -44.24
N GLY A 830 3.12 2.91 -43.00
CA GLY A 830 2.25 1.80 -42.57
C GLY A 830 0.78 2.19 -42.35
N VAL A 831 0.47 3.49 -42.22
CA VAL A 831 -0.88 3.95 -41.81
C VAL A 831 -1.99 3.47 -42.74
N PRO A 832 -1.89 3.52 -44.09
CA PRO A 832 -2.94 3.01 -44.96
C PRO A 832 -3.26 1.52 -44.70
N VAL A 833 -2.23 0.71 -44.47
CA VAL A 833 -2.38 -0.72 -44.20
C VAL A 833 -3.13 -0.95 -42.89
N LEU A 834 -2.82 -0.18 -41.83
CA LEU A 834 -3.53 -0.27 -40.56
C LEU A 834 -4.99 0.17 -40.70
N VAL A 835 -5.25 1.28 -41.39
CA VAL A 835 -6.61 1.78 -41.63
C VAL A 835 -7.45 0.76 -42.37
N ASP A 836 -6.93 0.19 -43.47
CA ASP A 836 -7.64 -0.81 -44.27
C ASP A 836 -7.93 -2.08 -43.44
N ALA A 837 -6.93 -2.57 -42.69
CA ALA A 837 -7.09 -3.74 -41.83
C ALA A 837 -8.18 -3.52 -40.76
N ILE A 838 -8.18 -2.37 -40.09
CA ILE A 838 -9.17 -2.05 -39.06
C ILE A 838 -10.57 -1.87 -39.67
N MET A 839 -10.69 -1.14 -40.78
CA MET A 839 -12.00 -0.87 -41.39
C MET A 839 -12.66 -2.14 -41.93
N ASN A 840 -11.88 -3.12 -42.38
CA ASN A 840 -12.39 -4.43 -42.77
C ASN A 840 -13.04 -5.17 -41.60
N GLU A 841 -12.43 -5.12 -40.42
CA GLU A 841 -12.99 -5.69 -39.18
C GLU A 841 -14.22 -4.92 -38.68
N LEU A 842 -14.33 -3.63 -38.99
CA LEU A 842 -15.43 -2.76 -38.55
C LEU A 842 -16.59 -2.66 -39.57
N THR A 843 -16.73 -3.61 -40.49
CA THR A 843 -17.83 -3.61 -41.48
C THR A 843 -19.21 -3.98 -40.90
N GLY A 844 -19.25 -4.71 -39.79
CA GLY A 844 -20.48 -5.15 -39.12
C GLY A 844 -21.26 -4.04 -38.37
N GLU A 845 -22.37 -4.41 -37.73
CA GLU A 845 -23.18 -3.49 -36.89
C GLU A 845 -22.71 -3.40 -35.43
N GLU A 846 -21.81 -4.30 -35.02
CA GLU A 846 -21.28 -4.39 -33.66
C GLU A 846 -19.75 -4.31 -33.66
N LEU A 847 -19.17 -4.01 -32.50
CA LEU A 847 -17.71 -4.02 -32.33
C LEU A 847 -17.19 -5.45 -32.19
N PRO A 848 -16.07 -5.81 -32.85
CA PRO A 848 -15.45 -7.11 -32.68
C PRO A 848 -15.10 -7.43 -31.23
N ILE A 849 -15.28 -8.68 -30.84
CA ILE A 849 -14.85 -9.20 -29.53
C ILE A 849 -13.47 -9.85 -29.66
N ARG A 850 -12.79 -10.07 -28.53
CA ARG A 850 -11.56 -10.85 -28.48
C ARG A 850 -11.82 -12.30 -28.91
N THR A 851 -10.96 -12.83 -29.78
CA THR A 851 -11.14 -14.17 -30.36
C THR A 851 -10.44 -15.29 -29.59
N ALA A 852 -9.48 -14.94 -28.71
CA ALA A 852 -8.69 -15.89 -27.95
C ALA A 852 -8.72 -15.64 -26.44
N GLU A 853 -8.75 -16.72 -25.66
CA GLU A 853 -8.44 -16.67 -24.24
C GLU A 853 -6.94 -16.43 -24.04
N ILE A 854 -6.60 -15.59 -23.08
CA ILE A 854 -5.22 -15.27 -22.70
C ILE A 854 -5.10 -15.66 -21.22
N MET A 855 -4.03 -16.38 -20.88
CA MET A 855 -3.88 -16.91 -19.53
C MET A 855 -3.79 -15.80 -18.47
N TYR A 856 -4.36 -16.06 -17.29
CA TYR A 856 -4.29 -15.21 -16.09
C TYR A 856 -5.05 -13.86 -16.12
N VAL A 857 -5.70 -13.54 -17.25
CA VAL A 857 -6.57 -12.37 -17.41
C VAL A 857 -7.81 -12.47 -16.52
N GLN A 858 -8.21 -11.36 -15.91
CA GLN A 858 -9.43 -11.27 -15.09
C GLN A 858 -10.46 -10.34 -15.74
N LEU A 859 -10.50 -9.06 -15.37
CA LEU A 859 -11.47 -8.09 -15.89
C LEU A 859 -10.73 -6.97 -16.61
N PRO A 860 -11.19 -6.49 -17.78
CA PRO A 860 -10.65 -5.29 -18.40
C PRO A 860 -10.59 -4.13 -17.39
N PRO A 861 -9.51 -3.32 -17.39
CA PRO A 861 -8.38 -3.33 -18.33
C PRO A 861 -7.18 -4.22 -17.94
N ASP A 862 -7.37 -5.29 -17.16
CA ASP A 862 -6.27 -6.14 -16.69
C ASP A 862 -5.44 -6.76 -17.82
N HIS A 863 -4.12 -6.77 -17.62
CA HIS A 863 -3.12 -7.48 -18.44
C HIS A 863 -3.02 -7.02 -19.90
N GLY A 864 -3.80 -6.01 -20.32
CA GLY A 864 -3.84 -5.56 -21.71
C GLY A 864 -4.44 -6.58 -22.68
N ALA A 865 -5.15 -7.59 -22.16
CA ALA A 865 -5.87 -8.54 -23.00
C ALA A 865 -7.14 -7.89 -23.55
N MET A 866 -7.14 -7.61 -24.85
CA MET A 866 -8.14 -6.80 -25.53
C MET A 866 -8.57 -7.42 -26.87
N PRO A 867 -9.67 -6.95 -27.50
CA PRO A 867 -10.08 -7.39 -28.83
C PRO A 867 -9.01 -7.16 -29.88
N ASP A 868 -8.87 -8.05 -30.87
CA ASP A 868 -7.70 -8.05 -31.76
C ASP A 868 -7.55 -6.75 -32.56
N VAL A 869 -8.68 -6.19 -33.00
CA VAL A 869 -8.73 -4.89 -33.70
C VAL A 869 -8.24 -3.72 -32.83
N THR A 870 -8.36 -3.82 -31.49
CA THR A 870 -7.92 -2.74 -30.59
C THR A 870 -6.40 -2.62 -30.53
N TYR A 871 -5.64 -3.72 -30.67
CA TYR A 871 -4.18 -3.65 -30.84
C TYR A 871 -3.77 -2.85 -32.08
N LEU A 872 -4.53 -3.00 -33.18
CA LEU A 872 -4.33 -2.23 -34.41
C LEU A 872 -4.73 -0.76 -34.22
N LEU A 873 -5.83 -0.49 -33.52
CA LEU A 873 -6.26 0.87 -33.18
C LEU A 873 -5.23 1.60 -32.32
N TYR A 874 -4.61 0.94 -31.34
CA TYR A 874 -3.50 1.52 -30.59
C TYR A 874 -2.26 1.74 -31.46
N SER A 875 -1.93 0.81 -32.35
CA SER A 875 -0.84 1.00 -33.33
C SER A 875 -1.10 2.24 -34.20
N LEU A 876 -2.33 2.43 -34.65
CA LEU A 876 -2.76 3.61 -35.41
C LEU A 876 -2.73 4.89 -34.56
N ALA A 877 -3.05 4.80 -33.26
CA ALA A 877 -2.93 5.91 -32.31
C ALA A 877 -1.47 6.36 -32.15
N VAL A 878 -0.51 5.43 -32.08
CA VAL A 878 0.94 5.74 -32.01
C VAL A 878 1.41 6.53 -33.24
N ALA A 879 0.88 6.21 -34.43
CA ALA A 879 1.29 6.87 -35.68
C ALA A 879 0.91 8.36 -35.77
N ALA A 880 -0.04 8.84 -34.94
CA ALA A 880 -0.49 10.23 -34.87
C ALA A 880 -0.77 10.86 -36.26
N ASP A 881 -1.59 10.18 -37.07
CA ASP A 881 -1.91 10.57 -38.44
C ASP A 881 -3.39 10.94 -38.64
N PRO A 882 -3.74 12.00 -39.40
CA PRO A 882 -5.13 12.37 -39.66
C PRO A 882 -5.99 11.31 -40.34
N ARG A 883 -5.39 10.34 -41.06
CA ARG A 883 -6.13 9.22 -41.67
C ARG A 883 -6.78 8.30 -40.65
N SER A 884 -6.46 8.44 -39.36
CA SER A 884 -7.09 7.72 -38.26
C SER A 884 -8.49 8.24 -37.91
N ILE A 885 -8.84 9.49 -38.26
CA ILE A 885 -10.09 10.12 -37.84
C ILE A 885 -11.34 9.35 -38.32
N PRO A 886 -11.48 8.96 -39.60
CA PRO A 886 -12.64 8.19 -40.06
C PRO A 886 -12.81 6.85 -39.32
N VAL A 887 -11.70 6.24 -38.88
CA VAL A 887 -11.71 5.00 -38.09
C VAL A 887 -12.32 5.26 -36.72
N TRP A 888 -11.90 6.35 -36.04
CA TRP A 888 -12.48 6.74 -34.75
C TRP A 888 -13.96 7.11 -34.85
N GLU A 889 -14.36 7.76 -35.95
CA GLU A 889 -15.76 8.03 -36.23
C GLU A 889 -16.56 6.73 -36.35
N ARG A 890 -16.03 5.73 -37.05
CA ARG A 890 -16.66 4.41 -37.17
C ARG A 890 -16.78 3.70 -35.82
N VAL A 891 -15.69 3.64 -35.03
CA VAL A 891 -15.71 3.03 -33.69
C VAL A 891 -16.74 3.72 -32.79
N SER A 892 -16.72 5.06 -32.71
CA SER A 892 -17.68 5.82 -31.89
C SER A 892 -19.13 5.64 -32.35
N ALA A 893 -19.37 5.38 -33.64
CA ALA A 893 -20.72 5.14 -34.17
C ALA A 893 -21.27 3.76 -33.77
N LEU A 894 -20.39 2.75 -33.66
CA LEU A 894 -20.74 1.38 -33.27
C LEU A 894 -20.85 1.19 -31.75
N LEU A 895 -20.19 2.04 -30.96
CA LEU A 895 -20.15 1.92 -29.50
C LEU A 895 -21.54 2.14 -28.86
N ARG A 896 -22.09 1.11 -28.20
CA ARG A 896 -23.38 1.14 -27.48
C ARG A 896 -23.26 0.41 -26.13
N PRO A 897 -22.47 0.95 -25.18
CA PRO A 897 -22.13 0.21 -23.99
C PRO A 897 -23.28 0.20 -22.98
N ASP A 898 -23.46 -0.93 -22.29
CA ASP A 898 -24.26 -1.05 -21.08
C ASP A 898 -23.38 -1.36 -19.84
N GLU A 899 -23.99 -1.57 -18.67
CA GLU A 899 -23.23 -1.85 -17.44
C GLU A 899 -22.61 -3.25 -17.41
N GLU A 900 -23.23 -4.23 -18.07
CA GLU A 900 -22.73 -5.61 -18.10
C GLU A 900 -21.52 -5.74 -19.02
N ASP A 901 -21.42 -4.90 -20.05
CA ASP A 901 -20.25 -4.85 -20.93
C ASP A 901 -18.92 -4.58 -20.19
N PHE A 902 -18.96 -3.90 -19.04
CA PHE A 902 -17.76 -3.68 -18.20
C PHE A 902 -17.34 -4.92 -17.41
N LYS A 903 -18.22 -5.91 -17.31
CA LYS A 903 -17.99 -7.21 -16.66
C LYS A 903 -17.57 -8.28 -17.67
N ASP A 904 -17.71 -8.00 -18.96
CA ASP A 904 -17.39 -8.92 -20.05
C ASP A 904 -15.90 -8.86 -20.41
N THR A 905 -15.23 -10.02 -20.34
CA THR A 905 -13.78 -10.16 -20.56
C THR A 905 -13.39 -10.30 -22.04
N LEU A 906 -14.37 -10.42 -22.94
CA LEU A 906 -14.17 -10.59 -24.37
C LEU A 906 -14.58 -9.34 -25.16
N LYS A 907 -15.66 -8.65 -24.76
CA LYS A 907 -16.09 -7.41 -25.43
C LYS A 907 -15.07 -6.29 -25.32
N GLY A 908 -14.45 -6.13 -24.14
CA GLY A 908 -13.34 -5.21 -23.93
C GLY A 908 -13.65 -3.75 -24.27
N ILE A 909 -14.88 -3.28 -24.03
CA ILE A 909 -15.35 -1.92 -24.36
C ILE A 909 -14.42 -0.81 -23.86
N PHE A 910 -13.79 -1.03 -22.70
CA PHE A 910 -12.79 -0.11 -22.14
C PHE A 910 -11.71 0.27 -23.17
N TYR A 911 -11.17 -0.71 -23.89
CA TYR A 911 -10.06 -0.52 -24.82
C TYR A 911 -10.48 0.23 -26.09
N TYR A 912 -11.71 0.05 -26.56
CA TYR A 912 -12.24 0.81 -27.70
C TYR A 912 -12.33 2.31 -27.40
N VAL A 913 -12.81 2.65 -26.21
CA VAL A 913 -12.89 4.06 -25.77
C VAL A 913 -11.50 4.63 -25.55
N ASP A 914 -10.65 3.90 -24.83
CA ASP A 914 -9.30 4.36 -24.50
C ASP A 914 -8.44 4.58 -25.77
N CYS A 915 -8.43 3.63 -26.73
CA CYS A 915 -7.61 3.77 -27.94
C CYS A 915 -8.02 4.97 -28.82
N VAL A 916 -9.32 5.26 -28.95
CA VAL A 916 -9.83 6.45 -29.65
C VAL A 916 -9.37 7.72 -28.93
N CYS A 917 -9.49 7.76 -27.61
CA CYS A 917 -9.03 8.90 -26.82
C CYS A 917 -7.52 9.10 -26.94
N ARG A 918 -6.72 8.04 -26.79
CA ARG A 918 -5.25 8.11 -26.94
C ARG A 918 -4.82 8.60 -28.34
N GLY A 919 -5.48 8.11 -29.39
CA GLY A 919 -5.22 8.56 -30.76
C GLY A 919 -5.53 10.04 -30.96
N ALA A 920 -6.68 10.49 -30.47
CA ALA A 920 -7.08 11.89 -30.53
C ALA A 920 -6.16 12.80 -29.68
N GLU A 921 -5.77 12.37 -28.47
CA GLU A 921 -4.82 13.07 -27.60
C GLU A 921 -3.47 13.28 -28.31
N ARG A 922 -2.94 12.24 -28.98
CA ARG A 922 -1.67 12.30 -29.72
C ARG A 922 -1.75 13.22 -30.93
N LEU A 923 -2.83 13.12 -31.70
CA LEU A 923 -3.00 13.91 -32.92
C LEU A 923 -3.30 15.38 -32.63
N GLY A 924 -4.12 15.67 -31.60
CA GLY A 924 -4.51 17.05 -31.24
C GLY A 924 -5.21 17.79 -32.39
N ASP A 925 -6.21 17.18 -33.03
CA ASP A 925 -6.88 17.73 -34.21
C ASP A 925 -8.39 17.89 -33.99
N ARG A 926 -8.91 19.09 -34.27
CA ARG A 926 -10.34 19.44 -34.14
C ARG A 926 -11.27 18.54 -34.94
N ARG A 927 -10.80 17.94 -36.03
CA ARG A 927 -11.59 17.01 -36.84
C ARG A 927 -11.93 15.72 -36.10
N ALA A 928 -11.26 15.41 -34.99
CA ALA A 928 -11.60 14.28 -34.12
C ALA A 928 -12.79 14.56 -33.19
N LEU A 929 -13.19 15.83 -33.01
CA LEU A 929 -14.26 16.23 -32.08
C LEU A 929 -15.59 15.50 -32.32
N PRO A 930 -16.09 15.27 -33.55
CA PRO A 930 -17.35 14.55 -33.74
C PRO A 930 -17.34 13.13 -33.14
N ALA A 931 -16.23 12.41 -33.19
CA ALA A 931 -16.10 11.10 -32.56
C ALA A 931 -16.08 11.21 -31.03
N LEU A 932 -15.32 12.16 -30.48
CA LEU A 932 -15.21 12.38 -29.03
C LEU A 932 -16.53 12.88 -28.42
N GLU A 933 -17.27 13.73 -29.11
CA GLU A 933 -18.59 14.23 -28.69
C GLU A 933 -19.64 13.11 -28.70
N ARG A 934 -19.55 12.15 -29.65
CA ARG A 934 -20.35 10.92 -29.59
C ARG A 934 -20.05 10.10 -28.34
N LEU A 935 -18.76 9.91 -28.01
CA LEU A 935 -18.37 9.20 -26.79
C LEU A 935 -18.89 9.90 -25.53
N ARG A 936 -18.69 11.22 -25.43
CA ARG A 936 -19.20 12.03 -24.31
C ARG A 936 -20.72 12.00 -24.18
N GLY A 937 -21.43 11.84 -25.30
CA GLY A 937 -22.90 11.72 -25.33
C GLY A 937 -23.44 10.42 -24.73
N ILE A 938 -22.60 9.42 -24.47
CA ILE A 938 -23.00 8.15 -23.85
C ILE A 938 -23.16 8.37 -22.34
N ALA A 939 -24.34 8.02 -21.81
CA ALA A 939 -24.70 8.25 -20.41
C ALA A 939 -23.72 7.64 -19.40
N LEU A 940 -23.14 6.48 -19.72
CA LEU A 940 -22.15 5.80 -18.86
C LEU A 940 -20.81 6.52 -18.73
N PHE A 941 -20.52 7.52 -19.56
CA PHE A 941 -19.28 8.29 -19.53
C PHE A 941 -19.48 9.74 -19.09
N LYS A 942 -20.60 10.02 -18.43
CA LYS A 942 -20.96 11.35 -18.00
C LYS A 942 -21.14 11.40 -16.49
N ASP A 943 -20.54 12.40 -15.86
CA ASP A 943 -20.72 12.74 -14.45
C ASP A 943 -20.37 11.57 -13.48
N GLN A 944 -19.27 10.86 -13.76
CA GLN A 944 -18.81 9.69 -12.99
C GLN A 944 -17.94 10.08 -11.76
N GLN A 945 -17.70 11.37 -11.53
CA GLN A 945 -16.95 11.86 -10.37
C GLN A 945 -17.66 11.65 -9.03
N CYS A 946 -16.90 11.50 -7.94
CA CYS A 946 -17.40 11.24 -6.59
C CYS A 946 -16.91 12.28 -5.58
N ARG A 947 -17.80 12.88 -4.77
CA ARG A 947 -17.44 13.94 -3.80
C ARG A 947 -17.46 13.51 -2.33
N GLY A 948 -17.76 12.25 -2.02
CA GLY A 948 -17.85 11.77 -0.65
C GLY A 948 -18.05 10.27 -0.54
N GLY A 949 -17.97 9.73 0.67
CA GLY A 949 -18.23 8.32 0.98
C GLY A 949 -17.11 7.35 0.58
N ALA A 950 -17.30 6.08 0.92
CA ALA A 950 -16.29 5.03 0.74
C ALA A 950 -16.04 4.64 -0.73
N GLN A 951 -17.04 4.75 -1.61
CA GLN A 951 -16.97 4.37 -3.02
C GLN A 951 -16.54 2.90 -3.26
N PRO A 952 -17.39 1.91 -2.86
CA PRO A 952 -17.07 0.50 -3.05
C PRO A 952 -17.22 0.03 -4.51
N ASP A 953 -18.02 0.71 -5.34
CA ASP A 953 -18.22 0.35 -6.75
C ASP A 953 -16.96 0.65 -7.59
N TYR A 954 -16.24 -0.40 -7.95
CA TYR A 954 -15.02 -0.31 -8.75
C TYR A 954 -15.27 -0.27 -10.27
N PHE A 955 -16.51 -0.49 -10.74
CA PHE A 955 -16.87 -0.25 -12.13
C PHE A 955 -17.09 1.24 -12.39
N LEU A 956 -17.62 1.97 -11.40
CA LEU A 956 -17.64 3.43 -11.42
C LEU A 956 -16.24 4.03 -11.58
N GLU A 957 -15.22 3.47 -10.94
CA GLU A 957 -13.82 3.89 -11.13
C GLU A 957 -13.34 3.67 -12.56
N ARG A 958 -13.65 2.52 -13.19
CA ARG A 958 -13.32 2.26 -14.61
C ARG A 958 -14.01 3.24 -15.56
N ARG A 959 -15.31 3.51 -15.35
CA ARG A 959 -16.05 4.52 -16.15
C ARG A 959 -15.48 5.92 -15.95
N SER A 960 -15.02 6.24 -14.73
CA SER A 960 -14.37 7.53 -14.43
C SER A 960 -13.04 7.69 -15.16
N MET A 961 -12.25 6.62 -15.29
CA MET A 961 -11.01 6.63 -16.08
C MET A 961 -11.29 6.93 -17.56
N LEU A 962 -12.39 6.40 -18.10
CA LEU A 962 -12.82 6.67 -19.48
C LEU A 962 -13.37 8.08 -19.66
N GLU A 963 -14.17 8.61 -18.73
CA GLU A 963 -14.60 10.02 -18.78
C GLU A 963 -13.40 10.98 -18.73
N LEU A 964 -12.41 10.68 -17.89
CA LEU A 964 -11.15 11.44 -17.87
C LEU A 964 -10.40 11.34 -19.21
N ALA A 965 -10.29 10.15 -19.81
CA ALA A 965 -9.66 9.99 -21.12
C ALA A 965 -10.38 10.81 -22.21
N ILE A 966 -11.72 10.80 -22.21
CA ILE A 966 -12.55 11.63 -23.10
C ILE A 966 -12.28 13.12 -22.84
N GLY A 967 -12.24 13.53 -21.56
CA GLY A 967 -11.95 14.91 -21.16
C GLY A 967 -10.60 15.41 -21.64
N ARG A 968 -9.53 14.60 -21.47
CA ARG A 968 -8.19 14.92 -21.98
C ARG A 968 -8.18 15.04 -23.50
N ALA A 969 -8.75 14.06 -24.21
CA ALA A 969 -8.82 14.07 -25.67
C ALA A 969 -9.57 15.30 -26.20
N LEU A 970 -10.72 15.65 -25.61
CA LEU A 970 -11.48 16.85 -25.96
C LEU A 970 -10.67 18.13 -25.72
N ALA A 971 -10.00 18.25 -24.57
CA ALA A 971 -9.21 19.44 -24.24
C ALA A 971 -8.04 19.62 -25.22
N ARG A 972 -7.33 18.54 -25.55
CA ARG A 972 -6.23 18.53 -26.53
C ARG A 972 -6.68 18.83 -27.95
N CYS A 973 -7.88 18.39 -28.33
CA CYS A 973 -8.50 18.70 -29.62
C CYS A 973 -9.18 20.09 -29.66
N GLY A 974 -9.09 20.88 -28.59
CA GLY A 974 -9.59 22.27 -28.55
C GLY A 974 -11.09 22.39 -28.26
N SER A 975 -11.65 21.52 -27.41
CA SER A 975 -13.02 21.64 -26.87
C SER A 975 -13.02 22.16 -25.43
N PRO A 976 -13.83 23.18 -25.08
CA PRO A 976 -13.98 23.67 -23.70
C PRO A 976 -14.53 22.59 -22.76
N ASP A 977 -15.38 21.68 -23.26
CA ASP A 977 -16.00 20.62 -22.47
C ASP A 977 -14.95 19.68 -21.86
N GLY A 978 -13.83 19.46 -22.57
CA GLY A 978 -12.71 18.68 -22.05
C GLY A 978 -12.09 19.30 -20.80
N TYR A 979 -11.85 20.61 -20.80
CA TYR A 979 -11.35 21.33 -19.64
C TYR A 979 -12.35 21.28 -18.47
N HIS A 980 -13.64 21.44 -18.76
CA HIS A 980 -14.67 21.36 -17.72
C HIS A 980 -14.74 19.98 -17.06
N ILE A 981 -14.59 18.88 -17.82
CA ILE A 981 -14.50 17.52 -17.27
C ILE A 981 -13.30 17.42 -16.32
N LEU A 982 -12.10 17.81 -16.78
CA LEU A 982 -10.88 17.75 -15.96
C LEU A 982 -11.04 18.57 -14.66
N ILE A 983 -11.62 19.76 -14.74
CA ILE A 983 -11.82 20.62 -13.58
C ILE A 983 -12.82 20.02 -12.58
N ARG A 984 -13.88 19.32 -13.05
CA ARG A 984 -14.83 18.64 -12.14
C ARG A 984 -14.14 17.56 -11.30
N TYR A 985 -13.19 16.83 -11.90
CA TYR A 985 -12.45 15.77 -11.21
C TYR A 985 -11.47 16.25 -10.14
N LEU A 986 -11.12 17.55 -10.10
CA LEU A 986 -10.28 18.09 -9.03
C LEU A 986 -10.91 17.95 -7.63
N GLU A 987 -12.24 17.81 -7.56
CA GLU A 987 -13.02 17.61 -6.34
C GLU A 987 -13.33 16.12 -6.08
N ASP A 988 -12.73 15.18 -6.82
CA ASP A 988 -12.98 13.74 -6.64
C ASP A 988 -12.26 13.19 -5.40
N VAL A 989 -12.98 12.41 -4.58
CA VAL A 989 -12.42 11.78 -3.36
C VAL A 989 -11.45 10.64 -3.65
N ARG A 990 -11.44 10.08 -4.87
CA ARG A 990 -10.44 9.13 -5.32
C ARG A 990 -9.22 9.92 -5.78
N SER A 991 -8.26 10.07 -4.87
CA SER A 991 -7.19 11.06 -5.00
C SER A 991 -6.37 10.96 -6.30
N LEU A 992 -6.16 9.73 -6.81
CA LEU A 992 -5.43 9.47 -8.05
C LEU A 992 -6.17 9.96 -9.30
N LEU A 993 -7.51 9.88 -9.34
CA LEU A 993 -8.28 10.45 -10.44
C LEU A 993 -8.22 11.98 -10.44
N ALA A 994 -8.35 12.59 -9.26
CA ALA A 994 -8.18 14.03 -9.09
C ALA A 994 -6.76 14.49 -9.47
N LYS A 995 -5.74 13.70 -9.11
CA LYS A 995 -4.34 13.97 -9.46
C LYS A 995 -4.08 13.82 -10.96
N SER A 996 -4.66 12.81 -11.61
CA SER A 996 -4.62 12.62 -13.06
C SER A 996 -5.16 13.85 -13.79
N ALA A 997 -6.32 14.36 -13.37
CA ALA A 997 -6.93 15.55 -13.94
C ALA A 997 -6.08 16.82 -13.72
N LEU A 998 -5.53 16.99 -12.51
CA LEU A 998 -4.65 18.11 -12.20
C LEU A 998 -3.39 18.10 -13.06
N LEU A 999 -2.71 16.96 -13.17
CA LEU A 999 -1.49 16.83 -13.96
C LEU A 999 -1.74 17.16 -15.43
N GLU A 1000 -2.88 16.76 -15.98
CA GLU A 1000 -3.24 17.16 -17.35
C GLU A 1000 -3.48 18.66 -17.47
N LEU A 1001 -4.23 19.28 -16.56
CA LEU A 1001 -4.44 20.73 -16.56
C LEU A 1001 -3.11 21.50 -16.50
N ARG A 1002 -2.14 21.01 -15.73
CA ARG A 1002 -0.78 21.57 -15.70
C ARG A 1002 -0.06 21.42 -17.04
N ARG A 1003 -0.13 20.24 -17.68
CA ARG A 1003 0.46 20.03 -19.02
C ARG A 1003 -0.15 20.94 -20.09
N LEU A 1004 -1.46 21.14 -20.06
CA LEU A 1004 -2.19 21.97 -21.03
C LEU A 1004 -1.93 23.47 -20.84
N SER A 1005 -1.64 23.90 -19.62
CA SER A 1005 -1.55 25.32 -19.25
C SER A 1005 -0.14 25.83 -18.96
N GLY A 1006 0.79 24.95 -18.58
CA GLY A 1006 2.08 25.31 -17.99
C GLY A 1006 1.99 25.92 -16.58
N ARG A 1007 0.80 25.90 -15.95
CA ARG A 1007 0.55 26.46 -14.62
C ARG A 1007 0.82 25.42 -13.54
N GLU A 1008 1.20 25.87 -12.35
CA GLU A 1008 1.45 25.02 -11.18
C GLU A 1008 0.36 25.17 -10.09
N ASP A 1009 -0.83 25.66 -10.47
CA ASP A 1009 -1.94 25.81 -9.54
C ASP A 1009 -2.30 24.47 -8.86
N GLY A 1010 -2.91 24.56 -7.67
CA GLY A 1010 -3.42 23.40 -6.93
C GLY A 1010 -4.76 22.88 -7.47
N LYS A 1011 -5.51 22.16 -6.65
CA LYS A 1011 -6.83 21.59 -7.02
C LYS A 1011 -8.00 22.60 -6.97
N ASP A 1012 -7.75 23.91 -6.88
CA ASP A 1012 -8.81 24.92 -6.82
C ASP A 1012 -9.56 25.05 -8.16
N ALA A 1013 -10.71 24.36 -8.25
CA ALA A 1013 -11.55 24.35 -9.44
C ALA A 1013 -12.01 25.76 -9.88
N ARG A 1014 -12.14 26.74 -8.98
CA ARG A 1014 -12.57 28.11 -9.33
C ARG A 1014 -11.47 28.84 -10.09
N GLN A 1015 -10.22 28.66 -9.69
CA GLN A 1015 -9.07 29.25 -10.40
C GLN A 1015 -8.96 28.69 -11.82
N TRP A 1016 -9.08 27.37 -11.96
CA TRP A 1016 -9.05 26.73 -13.28
C TRP A 1016 -10.23 27.14 -14.17
N ARG A 1017 -11.46 27.25 -13.64
CA ARG A 1017 -12.61 27.76 -14.42
C ARG A 1017 -12.37 29.18 -14.92
N ARG A 1018 -11.91 30.06 -14.03
CA ARG A 1018 -11.58 31.45 -14.40
C ARG A 1018 -10.52 31.49 -15.51
N TRP A 1019 -9.49 30.66 -15.43
CA TRP A 1019 -8.48 30.55 -16.48
C TRP A 1019 -9.08 30.12 -17.82
N VAL A 1020 -9.92 29.08 -17.84
CA VAL A 1020 -10.59 28.62 -19.07
C VAL A 1020 -11.46 29.72 -19.68
N ASP A 1021 -12.22 30.45 -18.86
CA ASP A 1021 -13.15 31.48 -19.32
C ASP A 1021 -12.42 32.72 -19.85
N THR A 1022 -11.28 33.08 -19.26
CA THR A 1022 -10.52 34.30 -19.57
C THR A 1022 -9.51 34.10 -20.70
N GLU A 1023 -8.71 33.03 -20.63
CA GLU A 1023 -7.62 32.76 -21.58
C GLU A 1023 -8.06 31.90 -22.77
N LYS A 1024 -9.26 31.29 -22.69
CA LYS A 1024 -9.87 30.45 -23.75
C LYS A 1024 -8.87 29.46 -24.38
N PRO A 1025 -8.23 28.59 -23.57
CA PRO A 1025 -7.16 27.71 -24.04
C PRO A 1025 -7.60 26.75 -25.14
N TYR A 1026 -8.90 26.45 -25.22
CA TYR A 1026 -9.54 25.62 -26.25
C TYR A 1026 -9.54 26.26 -27.66
N GLU A 1027 -9.18 27.54 -27.80
CA GLU A 1027 -8.98 28.14 -29.13
C GLU A 1027 -7.78 27.53 -29.89
N ARG A 1028 -6.92 26.78 -29.20
CA ARG A 1028 -5.77 26.04 -29.74
C ARG A 1028 -5.90 24.53 -29.49
N THR A 1029 -5.06 23.75 -30.16
CA THR A 1029 -4.91 22.31 -29.92
C THR A 1029 -3.52 21.97 -29.36
N TYR A 1030 -3.44 20.84 -28.64
CA TYR A 1030 -2.25 20.44 -27.88
C TYR A 1030 -1.95 18.93 -28.08
N PRO A 1031 -1.28 18.53 -29.18
CA PRO A 1031 -0.92 17.13 -29.40
C PRO A 1031 0.00 16.59 -28.29
N LEU A 1032 -0.17 15.32 -27.92
CA LEU A 1032 0.65 14.62 -26.93
C LEU A 1032 1.78 13.83 -27.60
N GLY A 1033 3.04 14.20 -27.33
CA GLY A 1033 4.24 13.52 -27.87
C GLY A 1033 4.82 12.40 -26.98
N MET A 1034 4.11 11.97 -25.95
CA MET A 1034 4.61 10.98 -24.97
C MET A 1034 4.48 9.54 -25.49
N GLN A 1035 5.58 8.78 -25.38
CA GLN A 1035 5.64 7.35 -25.62
C GLN A 1035 6.26 6.68 -24.40
N LEU A 1036 5.57 5.70 -23.83
CA LEU A 1036 6.00 5.03 -22.60
C LEU A 1036 6.73 3.73 -22.90
N ASP A 1037 7.81 3.49 -22.18
CA ASP A 1037 8.58 2.23 -22.17
C ASP A 1037 9.18 1.78 -23.52
N ILE A 1038 9.30 2.66 -24.52
CA ILE A 1038 9.98 2.38 -25.80
C ILE A 1038 11.49 2.66 -25.72
N GLU A 1039 12.31 1.69 -26.14
CA GLU A 1039 13.72 1.90 -26.48
C GLU A 1039 13.85 2.36 -27.94
N ARG A 1040 14.60 3.43 -28.20
CA ARG A 1040 14.76 4.01 -29.54
C ARG A 1040 16.12 3.72 -30.15
N ASP A 1041 17.07 3.19 -29.37
CA ASP A 1041 18.39 2.78 -29.86
C ASP A 1041 18.97 1.63 -29.00
N SER A 1042 18.51 0.42 -29.29
CA SER A 1042 18.94 -0.81 -28.60
C SER A 1042 20.39 -1.19 -28.89
N GLU A 1043 21.03 -0.60 -29.90
CA GLU A 1043 22.44 -0.86 -30.23
C GLU A 1043 23.42 -0.28 -29.20
N THR A 1044 22.90 0.47 -28.22
CA THR A 1044 23.64 0.98 -27.06
C THR A 1044 23.52 0.08 -25.83
N LEU A 1045 22.55 -0.83 -25.79
CA LEU A 1045 22.27 -1.68 -24.64
C LEU A 1045 23.24 -2.85 -24.55
N LEU A 1046 23.75 -3.12 -23.35
CA LEU A 1046 24.57 -4.31 -23.08
C LEU A 1046 23.70 -5.56 -23.07
N ARG A 1047 23.88 -6.41 -24.10
CA ARG A 1047 23.02 -7.57 -24.35
C ARG A 1047 23.82 -8.83 -24.69
N LYS A 1048 24.96 -8.67 -25.36
CA LYS A 1048 25.81 -9.78 -25.80
C LYS A 1048 26.82 -10.14 -24.72
N ALA A 1049 26.77 -11.37 -24.23
CA ALA A 1049 27.88 -11.96 -23.46
C ALA A 1049 28.96 -12.44 -24.44
N LEU A 1050 30.16 -11.86 -24.38
CA LEU A 1050 31.30 -12.34 -25.14
C LEU A 1050 31.80 -13.63 -24.46
N ARG A 1051 31.71 -14.77 -25.15
CA ARG A 1051 32.39 -15.97 -24.70
C ARG A 1051 33.89 -15.75 -24.86
N GLY A 1052 34.66 -16.07 -23.83
CA GLY A 1052 36.11 -16.00 -23.86
C GLY A 1052 36.69 -16.99 -24.87
N GLU A 1053 36.73 -16.60 -26.14
CA GLU A 1053 37.71 -17.10 -27.09
C GLU A 1053 38.58 -15.89 -27.46
N ASN A 1054 39.82 -15.93 -26.94
CA ASN A 1054 40.94 -15.00 -27.13
C ASN A 1054 40.89 -13.68 -26.32
N VAL A 1055 41.42 -13.76 -25.09
CA VAL A 1055 42.26 -12.70 -24.47
C VAL A 1055 43.71 -13.06 -24.73
#